data_AF-A0A1Q9E4P2-F1
#
_entry.id   AF-A0A1Q9E4P2-F1
#
_cell.length_a   1.000
_cell.length_b   1.000
_cell.length_c   1.000
_cell.angle_alpha   90.00
_cell.angle_beta   90.00
_cell.angle_gamma   90.00
#
_symmetry.space_group_name_H-M   'P 1'
#
loop_
_entity.id
_entity.type
_entity.pdbx_description
1 polymer ?
#
loop_
_entity_poly.entity_id
_entity_poly.type
_entity_poly.pdbx_seq_one_letter_code
_entity_poly.pdbx_strand_id
1 'polypeptide(L)'
;MWPAFVPLLLGFLPVSIAALERLVLVSRHGERQRLWKDQVTQAEDKAGEGGPRLTAKGAKELVDVGRSLRQRYMRPGCSQARCLEGSIGNGTYVPAEVRAESSGLARTLGSAYALHEGLLPQGSVPSGDLAGSVVVPIPVYSRPKNEDFILRGYTMCSSQERSVENWYSSVQFRDKAEETVEFRTRVASALGHTNVTEDDGTGAPLPDWWNTYDELVIAAQAGSPVVNSSDMKEAEELAAWLEAMKFSRKVAGNRCGGPLLHAIGERLDSSKYPELRLLHYSAHYATMLCLLTALGISASPEKAQDSWLTSELLGLSSVLAFEVSSAEEPIVRLHYWPGTDSSDDTWRSLDLPCAGVGTAGAAGAAGGCTVSQFKAWAAAQGLPTLRAWCRACENFEPERRLCSMTAPTQEDDSLHPQWDLPAIAFVFLGVGMSAFLAVGCYTFRRSFSACLSVDEERRSMVNHNGATIGACSPGAKPLQIRLAAGNFTAQGAVWCYILEDSFVQCRGVVIGTCPKTHDPENGRNIRICRLPVEARPRRGLQFAALSREAYDVGGHITYTSSRVALTVTPDGWICGHSTREMEGAIDLSAIRFCKQGGISLTDEVTLHTVDVRGSRLVCLQGHLSECFYVLQSKRPLAMLPESCRPKEVLHFVTPGSGPGAFHLIQVRPTQGSGIGGDLMWKDGVWNHDEVHLTGIMYEVSADALSLSFLDASWSQEILRIFVAEFQKFLMAKFGSIDDAWDEAFDLNGLGVVNFTQFSVGCKKAGYVGNATRLWAAINDDHGDVICLDQLARNYLEPEPSDQLDIGRNGEDPPALENGAG
;
A
#
# COMPACT_ATOMS: atom_id res chain seq x y z
N MET A 1 -50.04 67.49 22.17
CA MET A 1 -49.64 67.00 20.84
C MET A 1 -48.21 67.44 20.57
N TRP A 2 -47.25 66.54 20.78
CA TRP A 2 -45.87 66.62 20.27
C TRP A 2 -45.46 65.17 19.96
N PRO A 3 -44.97 64.86 18.74
CA PRO A 3 -44.63 63.50 18.38
C PRO A 3 -43.24 63.14 18.90
N ALA A 4 -43.11 61.92 19.41
CA ALA A 4 -41.86 61.35 19.90
C ALA A 4 -40.93 61.02 18.72
N PHE A 5 -39.69 61.48 18.83
CA PHE A 5 -38.55 61.02 18.03
C PHE A 5 -38.18 59.59 18.45
N VAL A 6 -38.18 58.65 17.50
CA VAL A 6 -37.55 57.33 17.64
C VAL A 6 -36.16 57.41 17.01
N PRO A 7 -35.06 57.14 17.74
CA PRO A 7 -33.73 57.12 17.14
C PRO A 7 -33.55 55.82 16.35
N LEU A 8 -33.14 55.96 15.10
CA LEU A 8 -32.74 54.87 14.22
C LEU A 8 -31.40 54.31 14.71
N LEU A 9 -31.44 53.19 15.45
CA LEU A 9 -30.27 52.38 15.75
C LEU A 9 -29.81 51.70 14.46
N LEU A 10 -28.86 52.33 13.76
CA LEU A 10 -28.00 51.65 12.80
C LEU A 10 -27.21 50.59 13.58
N GLY A 11 -27.70 49.37 13.57
CA GLY A 11 -26.99 48.22 14.10
C GLY A 11 -25.67 48.08 13.34
N PHE A 12 -24.56 48.27 14.04
CA PHE A 12 -23.30 47.67 13.64
C PHE A 12 -23.51 46.15 13.61
N LEU A 13 -23.72 45.60 12.42
CA LEU A 13 -23.58 44.16 12.22
C LEU A 13 -22.15 43.82 12.68
N PRO A 14 -21.97 42.89 13.63
CA PRO A 14 -20.63 42.43 13.96
C PRO A 14 -20.03 41.88 12.66
N VAL A 15 -18.89 42.43 12.24
CA VAL A 15 -18.07 41.83 11.20
C VAL A 15 -17.82 40.40 11.67
N SER A 16 -18.41 39.42 10.97
CA SER A 16 -18.18 38.01 11.24
C SER A 16 -16.68 37.77 11.13
N ILE A 17 -16.04 37.52 12.27
CA ILE A 17 -14.63 37.18 12.29
C ILE A 17 -14.55 35.77 11.69
N ALA A 18 -14.14 35.72 10.42
CA ALA A 18 -14.08 34.52 9.59
C ALA A 18 -13.26 33.42 10.27
N ALA A 19 -13.85 32.23 10.42
CA ALA A 19 -13.17 30.99 10.81
C ALA A 19 -12.22 30.53 9.69
N LEU A 20 -11.54 29.39 9.84
CA LEU A 20 -10.79 28.77 8.74
C LEU A 20 -11.65 27.72 8.03
N GLU A 21 -11.82 27.84 6.72
CA GLU A 21 -12.52 26.83 5.94
C GLU A 21 -11.63 25.63 5.61
N ARG A 22 -10.30 25.85 5.51
CA ARG A 22 -9.31 24.83 5.14
C ARG A 22 -7.94 25.13 5.75
N LEU A 23 -7.20 24.07 6.05
CA LEU A 23 -5.84 24.09 6.56
C LEU A 23 -4.97 23.09 5.78
N VAL A 24 -3.85 23.57 5.22
CA VAL A 24 -2.83 22.69 4.62
C VAL A 24 -1.57 22.73 5.47
N LEU A 25 -1.09 21.58 5.91
CA LEU A 25 0.12 21.42 6.70
C LEU A 25 1.19 20.72 5.87
N VAL A 26 2.41 21.24 5.85
CA VAL A 26 3.60 20.53 5.34
C VAL A 26 4.59 20.42 6.49
N SER A 27 4.77 19.22 7.03
CA SER A 27 5.62 18.98 8.20
C SER A 27 6.96 18.36 7.82
N ARG A 28 8.03 18.74 8.52
CA ARG A 28 9.27 17.96 8.56
C ARG A 28 9.11 16.82 9.56
N HIS A 29 9.66 15.66 9.23
CA HIS A 29 9.78 14.57 10.19
C HIS A 29 10.51 14.99 11.49
N GLY A 30 10.29 14.24 12.57
CA GLY A 30 10.94 14.46 13.85
C GLY A 30 12.36 13.92 13.93
N GLU A 31 12.95 13.98 15.13
CA GLU A 31 14.27 13.42 15.40
C GLU A 31 14.42 11.96 14.90
N ARG A 32 15.59 11.67 14.32
CA ARG A 32 15.89 10.42 13.63
C ARG A 32 17.32 9.97 13.89
N GLN A 33 17.61 8.73 13.52
CA GLN A 33 18.98 8.23 13.41
C GLN A 33 19.81 9.05 12.39
N ARG A 34 21.15 8.91 12.45
CA ARG A 34 22.08 9.55 11.52
C ARG A 34 21.66 9.27 10.07
N LEU A 35 21.61 10.33 9.27
CA LEU A 35 21.30 10.25 7.86
C LEU A 35 22.57 10.61 7.08
N TRP A 36 22.87 9.79 6.07
CA TRP A 36 23.88 10.14 5.08
C TRP A 36 23.18 10.57 3.80
N LYS A 37 23.75 11.57 3.13
CA LYS A 37 23.19 12.18 1.92
C LYS A 37 24.29 12.48 0.93
N ASP A 38 24.06 12.15 -0.33
CA ASP A 38 24.94 12.56 -1.42
C ASP A 38 24.84 14.08 -1.66
N GLN A 39 26.00 14.73 -1.79
CA GLN A 39 26.11 16.18 -1.86
C GLN A 39 25.51 16.79 -3.13
N VAL A 40 25.35 16.03 -4.22
CA VAL A 40 24.78 16.51 -5.49
C VAL A 40 23.37 15.95 -5.69
N THR A 41 23.22 14.64 -5.73
CA THR A 41 21.96 13.94 -6.01
C THR A 41 20.97 14.04 -4.85
N GLN A 42 21.44 14.41 -3.66
CA GLN A 42 20.63 14.40 -2.43
C GLN A 42 20.10 13.00 -2.08
N ALA A 43 20.61 11.95 -2.73
CA ALA A 43 20.22 10.57 -2.51
C ALA A 43 20.67 10.11 -1.13
N GLU A 44 19.85 9.28 -0.50
CA GLU A 44 20.01 8.81 0.87
C GLU A 44 20.31 7.30 0.84
N ASP A 45 21.40 6.89 0.15
CA ASP A 45 21.57 5.52 -0.36
C ASP A 45 22.77 4.74 0.22
N LYS A 46 23.11 4.90 1.50
CA LYS A 46 23.89 3.84 2.18
C LYS A 46 23.00 2.60 2.42
N ALA A 47 22.89 1.81 1.34
CA ALA A 47 22.47 0.43 1.13
C ALA A 47 21.53 -0.24 2.17
N GLY A 48 20.27 -0.48 1.77
CA GLY A 48 19.50 -1.67 2.20
C GLY A 48 18.60 -1.56 3.43
N GLU A 49 18.65 -0.49 4.24
CA GLU A 49 17.98 -0.45 5.56
C GLU A 49 16.71 0.44 5.65
N GLY A 50 16.08 0.83 4.54
CA GLY A 50 14.86 1.66 4.58
C GLY A 50 15.09 3.12 5.06
N GLY A 51 16.35 3.55 5.14
CA GLY A 51 16.76 4.87 5.59
C GLY A 51 16.73 5.03 7.12
N PRO A 52 17.21 6.17 7.66
CA PRO A 52 17.23 6.40 9.09
C PRO A 52 15.81 6.42 9.66
N ARG A 53 15.66 5.72 10.78
CA ARG A 53 14.38 5.58 11.50
C ARG A 53 14.12 6.78 12.41
N LEU A 54 12.84 7.08 12.60
CA LEU A 54 12.37 8.02 13.61
C LEU A 54 12.74 7.51 15.01
N THR A 55 13.22 8.38 15.90
CA THR A 55 13.46 8.03 17.31
C THR A 55 12.16 8.14 18.10
N ALA A 56 12.11 7.55 19.30
CA ALA A 56 10.98 7.73 20.20
C ALA A 56 10.82 9.21 20.62
N LYS A 57 11.93 9.94 20.76
CA LYS A 57 11.92 11.38 21.01
C LYS A 57 11.33 12.14 19.82
N GLY A 58 11.73 11.82 18.59
CA GLY A 58 11.14 12.40 17.38
C GLY A 58 9.65 12.14 17.24
N ALA A 59 9.18 10.93 17.57
CA ALA A 59 7.74 10.65 17.62
C ALA A 59 7.03 11.52 18.67
N LYS A 60 7.60 11.63 19.88
CA LYS A 60 7.04 12.49 20.94
C LYS A 60 6.98 13.97 20.52
N GLU A 61 8.03 14.49 19.88
CA GLU A 61 8.04 15.86 19.35
C GLU A 61 6.85 16.10 18.41
N LEU A 62 6.55 15.15 17.51
CA LEU A 62 5.42 15.27 16.60
C LEU A 62 4.07 15.16 17.29
N VAL A 63 3.93 14.30 18.31
CA VAL A 63 2.73 14.27 19.14
C VAL A 63 2.52 15.63 19.82
N ASP A 64 3.57 16.24 20.34
CA ASP A 64 3.50 17.56 20.98
C ASP A 64 3.13 18.65 19.96
N VAL A 65 3.72 18.61 18.75
CA VAL A 65 3.33 19.45 17.61
C VAL A 65 1.85 19.28 17.26
N GLY A 66 1.36 18.05 17.19
CA GLY A 66 -0.06 17.74 16.97
C GLY A 66 -0.96 18.35 18.03
N ARG A 67 -0.57 18.30 19.31
CA ARG A 67 -1.32 18.92 20.42
C ARG A 67 -1.38 20.44 20.29
N SER A 68 -0.28 21.08 19.93
CA SER A 68 -0.25 22.53 19.70
C SER A 68 -1.10 22.93 18.50
N LEU A 69 -1.06 22.16 17.40
CA LEU A 69 -1.94 22.38 16.26
C LEU A 69 -3.42 22.20 16.62
N ARG A 70 -3.76 21.20 17.46
CA ARG A 70 -5.11 21.02 18.01
C ARG A 70 -5.53 22.25 18.82
N GLN A 71 -4.67 22.73 19.72
CA GLN A 71 -4.96 23.93 20.51
C GLN A 71 -5.16 25.17 19.62
N ARG A 72 -4.37 25.32 18.55
CA ARG A 72 -4.44 26.47 17.66
C ARG A 72 -5.68 26.46 16.75
N TYR A 73 -6.05 25.30 16.22
CA TYR A 73 -7.05 25.20 15.14
C TYR A 73 -8.35 24.48 15.51
N MET A 74 -8.45 23.82 16.67
CA MET A 74 -9.64 23.05 17.06
C MET A 74 -10.26 23.57 18.35
N ARG A 75 -11.59 23.47 18.44
CA ARG A 75 -12.36 23.87 19.63
C ARG A 75 -12.13 22.89 20.78
N PRO A 76 -12.15 23.37 22.03
CA PRO A 76 -12.35 24.76 22.45
C PRO A 76 -11.07 25.63 22.46
N GLY A 77 -9.92 25.11 21.99
CA GLY A 77 -8.62 25.78 22.13
C GLY A 77 -8.42 26.99 21.22
N CYS A 78 -9.03 26.98 20.03
CA CYS A 78 -8.85 28.02 19.02
C CYS A 78 -9.67 29.29 19.30
N SER A 79 -9.16 30.45 18.84
CA SER A 79 -9.96 31.67 18.73
C SER A 79 -10.90 31.59 17.53
N GLN A 80 -12.05 32.29 17.58
CA GLN A 80 -13.07 32.22 16.52
C GLN A 80 -12.51 32.46 15.11
N ALA A 81 -11.51 33.32 14.96
CA ALA A 81 -10.84 33.65 13.70
C ALA A 81 -9.97 32.53 13.10
N ARG A 82 -9.51 31.60 13.94
CA ARG A 82 -8.54 30.55 13.57
C ARG A 82 -9.08 29.14 13.75
N CYS A 83 -10.28 29.00 14.30
CA CYS A 83 -10.93 27.70 14.38
C CYS A 83 -11.20 27.14 12.98
N LEU A 84 -10.73 25.93 12.74
CA LEU A 84 -11.10 25.17 11.56
C LEU A 84 -12.60 24.86 11.61
N GLU A 85 -13.25 24.96 10.48
CA GLU A 85 -14.64 24.54 10.29
C GLU A 85 -14.76 23.02 10.15
N GLY A 86 -16.01 22.54 10.14
CA GLY A 86 -16.31 21.11 10.02
C GLY A 86 -16.15 20.34 11.32
N SER A 87 -16.35 19.02 11.21
CA SER A 87 -16.27 18.07 12.31
C SER A 87 -14.84 18.01 12.88
N ILE A 88 -13.84 18.13 12.01
CA ILE A 88 -12.42 18.17 12.37
C ILE A 88 -12.09 19.36 13.26
N GLY A 89 -12.74 20.51 13.04
CA GLY A 89 -12.63 21.69 13.88
C GLY A 89 -13.14 21.49 15.30
N ASN A 90 -14.03 20.52 15.51
CA ASN A 90 -14.50 20.10 16.83
C ASN A 90 -13.71 18.89 17.37
N GLY A 91 -12.59 18.55 16.73
CA GLY A 91 -11.74 17.42 17.11
C GLY A 91 -12.35 16.06 16.78
N THR A 92 -13.26 15.96 15.81
CA THR A 92 -13.89 14.72 15.35
C THR A 92 -13.33 14.34 13.98
N TYR A 93 -12.88 13.09 13.79
CA TYR A 93 -12.36 12.64 12.51
C TYR A 93 -13.50 12.27 11.56
N VAL A 94 -13.52 12.90 10.38
CA VAL A 94 -14.40 12.52 9.26
C VAL A 94 -13.52 12.25 8.04
N PRO A 95 -13.59 11.06 7.40
CA PRO A 95 -12.70 10.69 6.30
C PRO A 95 -12.69 11.66 5.12
N ALA A 96 -13.82 12.30 4.82
CA ALA A 96 -13.91 13.26 3.72
C ALA A 96 -13.32 14.64 4.06
N GLU A 97 -13.24 14.99 5.35
CA GLU A 97 -12.69 16.26 5.80
C GLU A 97 -11.16 16.24 5.91
N VAL A 98 -10.52 15.07 5.98
CA VAL A 98 -9.09 14.93 6.29
C VAL A 98 -8.36 14.07 5.28
N ARG A 99 -7.27 14.60 4.71
CA ARG A 99 -6.33 13.87 3.84
C ARG A 99 -4.91 14.02 4.39
N ALA A 100 -4.25 12.90 4.66
CA ALA A 100 -2.85 12.88 5.05
C ALA A 100 -2.00 12.13 4.01
N GLU A 101 -0.96 12.75 3.50
CA GLU A 101 0.01 12.16 2.58
C GLU A 101 1.42 12.25 3.17
N SER A 102 2.26 11.27 2.90
CA SER A 102 3.64 11.26 3.37
C SER A 102 4.57 10.68 2.31
N SER A 103 5.83 11.12 2.31
CA SER A 103 6.84 10.44 1.49
C SER A 103 7.05 9.02 1.98
N GLY A 104 7.39 8.09 1.07
CA GLY A 104 7.48 6.65 1.32
C GLY A 104 8.66 6.19 2.17
N LEU A 105 8.96 6.88 3.27
CA LEU A 105 10.03 6.56 4.20
C LEU A 105 9.49 6.36 5.61
N ALA A 106 10.10 5.43 6.36
CA ALA A 106 9.63 5.07 7.70
C ALA A 106 9.55 6.29 8.65
N ARG A 107 10.51 7.22 8.56
CA ARG A 107 10.55 8.40 9.44
C ARG A 107 9.45 9.42 9.18
N THR A 108 9.03 9.60 7.94
CA THR A 108 7.95 10.53 7.56
C THR A 108 6.59 9.90 7.80
N LEU A 109 6.41 8.62 7.47
CA LEU A 109 5.20 7.87 7.81
C LEU A 109 4.94 7.86 9.32
N GLY A 110 5.97 7.52 10.12
CA GLY A 110 5.87 7.53 11.59
C GLY A 110 5.58 8.93 12.15
N SER A 111 6.17 9.98 11.55
CA SER A 111 5.92 11.37 11.93
C SER A 111 4.47 11.79 11.65
N ALA A 112 3.90 11.36 10.52
CA ALA A 112 2.52 11.64 10.17
C ALA A 112 1.55 11.05 11.19
N TYR A 113 1.74 9.79 11.56
CA TYR A 113 0.92 9.13 12.58
C TYR A 113 1.07 9.79 13.96
N ALA A 114 2.31 10.10 14.38
CA ALA A 114 2.58 10.77 15.65
C ALA A 114 1.93 12.16 15.73
N LEU A 115 2.02 12.96 14.67
CA LEU A 115 1.36 14.27 14.61
C LEU A 115 -0.16 14.12 14.73
N HIS A 116 -0.75 13.17 14.01
CA HIS A 116 -2.20 12.94 14.07
C HIS A 116 -2.68 12.38 15.41
N GLU A 117 -1.85 11.62 16.13
CA GLU A 117 -2.14 11.19 17.50
C GLU A 117 -2.25 12.40 18.45
N GLY A 118 -1.38 13.40 18.30
CA GLY A 118 -1.47 14.66 19.04
C GLY A 118 -2.64 15.55 18.61
N LEU A 119 -2.94 15.57 17.31
CA LEU A 119 -3.99 16.40 16.72
C LEU A 119 -5.40 15.89 17.08
N LEU A 120 -5.60 14.58 17.00
CA LEU A 120 -6.85 13.87 17.26
C LEU A 120 -6.64 12.70 18.23
N PRO A 121 -6.34 12.96 19.52
CA PRO A 121 -6.29 11.94 20.56
C PRO A 121 -7.60 11.14 20.66
N GLN A 122 -7.48 9.88 21.08
CA GLN A 122 -8.55 8.89 21.22
C GLN A 122 -9.83 9.50 21.82
N GLY A 123 -10.96 9.41 21.09
CA GLY A 123 -12.26 9.99 21.50
C GLY A 123 -13.00 10.80 20.42
N SER A 124 -12.54 10.77 19.17
CA SER A 124 -13.04 11.56 18.04
C SER A 124 -13.99 10.79 17.10
N VAL A 125 -14.61 9.70 17.60
CA VAL A 125 -15.66 8.92 16.92
C VAL A 125 -17.00 9.28 17.56
N PRO A 126 -18.09 9.51 16.78
CA PRO A 126 -19.41 9.72 17.34
C PRO A 126 -19.79 8.55 18.26
N SER A 127 -20.21 8.86 19.48
CA SER A 127 -20.62 7.89 20.49
C SER A 127 -21.71 6.95 19.95
N GLY A 128 -21.32 5.73 19.58
CA GLY A 128 -22.22 4.61 19.31
C GLY A 128 -21.64 3.35 19.94
N ASP A 129 -22.39 2.75 20.88
CA ASP A 129 -22.37 1.46 21.59
C ASP A 129 -21.07 0.64 21.84
N LEU A 130 -19.91 1.02 21.30
CA LEU A 130 -18.58 0.49 21.61
C LEU A 130 -17.71 1.58 22.23
N ALA A 131 -18.29 2.32 23.17
CA ALA A 131 -17.62 3.38 23.93
C ALA A 131 -16.56 2.78 24.87
N GLY A 132 -15.39 2.52 24.31
CA GLY A 132 -14.21 2.08 25.04
C GLY A 132 -13.27 1.27 24.15
N SER A 133 -12.16 1.91 23.73
CA SER A 133 -10.91 1.27 23.32
C SER A 133 -10.60 1.04 21.82
N VAL A 134 -11.47 1.35 20.85
CA VAL A 134 -11.08 1.27 19.42
C VAL A 134 -10.64 2.64 18.90
N VAL A 135 -9.36 2.77 18.57
CA VAL A 135 -8.78 3.96 17.92
C VAL A 135 -8.83 3.74 16.41
N VAL A 136 -9.53 4.62 15.69
CA VAL A 136 -9.46 4.66 14.22
C VAL A 136 -8.30 5.58 13.85
N PRO A 137 -7.17 5.06 13.34
CA PRO A 137 -6.07 5.92 12.89
C PRO A 137 -6.48 6.69 11.63
N ILE A 138 -5.98 7.92 11.48
CA ILE A 138 -6.13 8.68 10.24
C ILE A 138 -5.28 8.00 9.16
N PRO A 139 -5.85 7.58 8.01
CA PRO A 139 -5.09 6.97 6.93
C PRO A 139 -4.03 7.93 6.37
N VAL A 140 -2.78 7.48 6.33
CA VAL A 140 -1.65 8.21 5.72
C VAL A 140 -1.31 7.56 4.38
N TYR A 141 -1.58 8.27 3.30
CA TYR A 141 -1.30 7.81 1.94
C TYR A 141 0.17 8.08 1.57
N SER A 142 0.76 7.24 0.72
CA SER A 142 2.16 7.40 0.32
C SER A 142 2.43 6.82 -1.05
N ARG A 143 3.54 7.24 -1.67
CA ARG A 143 4.07 6.71 -2.92
C ARG A 143 5.43 6.05 -2.66
N PRO A 144 5.83 5.04 -3.45
CA PRO A 144 7.18 4.48 -3.38
C PRO A 144 8.25 5.57 -3.50
N LYS A 145 9.37 5.44 -2.77
CA LYS A 145 10.41 6.48 -2.68
C LYS A 145 10.99 6.91 -4.04
N ASN A 146 10.98 6.00 -5.00
CA ASN A 146 11.49 6.14 -6.37
C ASN A 146 10.43 6.63 -7.38
N GLU A 147 9.21 6.86 -6.92
CA GLU A 147 8.08 7.32 -7.73
C GLU A 147 7.48 8.64 -7.21
N ASP A 148 7.90 9.09 -6.02
CA ASP A 148 7.35 10.26 -5.35
C ASP A 148 7.97 11.58 -5.83
N PHE A 149 7.68 11.97 -7.07
CA PHE A 149 8.14 13.25 -7.63
C PHE A 149 7.46 14.47 -6.97
N ILE A 150 6.42 14.26 -6.15
CA ILE A 150 5.70 15.33 -5.46
C ILE A 150 6.42 15.75 -4.18
N LEU A 151 6.74 14.81 -3.29
CA LEU A 151 7.40 15.12 -2.02
C LEU A 151 8.92 14.91 -2.05
N ARG A 152 9.42 14.15 -3.04
CA ARG A 152 10.84 13.79 -3.18
C ARG A 152 11.44 14.09 -4.55
N GLY A 153 10.81 14.94 -5.37
CA GLY A 153 11.35 15.32 -6.69
C GLY A 153 12.79 15.86 -6.64
N TYR A 154 13.20 16.45 -5.51
CA TYR A 154 14.56 16.96 -5.31
C TYR A 154 15.67 15.89 -5.33
N THR A 155 15.37 14.60 -5.14
CA THR A 155 16.37 13.52 -5.22
C THR A 155 16.41 12.82 -6.58
N MET A 156 15.61 13.28 -7.55
CA MET A 156 15.36 12.55 -8.79
C MET A 156 15.54 13.40 -10.04
N CYS A 157 16.02 14.64 -9.94
CA CYS A 157 16.03 15.63 -11.02
C CYS A 157 17.45 15.88 -11.55
N SER A 158 17.80 15.37 -12.74
CA SER A 158 19.15 15.53 -13.31
C SER A 158 19.51 16.97 -13.66
N SER A 159 18.54 17.79 -14.08
CA SER A 159 18.77 19.25 -14.24
C SER A 159 19.05 19.96 -12.91
N GLN A 160 18.45 19.48 -11.81
CA GLN A 160 18.79 19.97 -10.46
C GLN A 160 20.23 19.61 -10.09
N GLU A 161 20.61 18.35 -10.29
CA GLU A 161 21.95 17.83 -10.00
C GLU A 161 23.03 18.67 -10.69
N ARG A 162 22.91 18.87 -12.02
CA ARG A 162 23.81 19.74 -12.78
C ARG A 162 23.82 21.18 -12.28
N SER A 163 22.66 21.72 -11.87
CA SER A 163 22.59 23.09 -11.34
C SER A 163 23.33 23.24 -10.01
N VAL A 164 23.28 22.21 -9.16
CA VAL A 164 24.03 22.15 -7.89
C VAL A 164 25.53 22.05 -8.16
N GLU A 165 25.96 21.17 -9.07
CA GLU A 165 27.37 21.05 -9.47
C GLU A 165 27.93 22.36 -10.04
N ASN A 166 27.18 23.00 -10.94
CA ASN A 166 27.54 24.30 -11.49
C ASN A 166 27.63 25.38 -10.39
N TRP A 167 26.75 25.33 -9.39
CA TRP A 167 26.80 26.26 -8.27
C TRP A 167 28.02 26.03 -7.38
N TYR A 168 28.47 24.79 -7.17
CA TYR A 168 29.72 24.51 -6.44
C TYR A 168 30.96 25.11 -7.11
N SER A 169 30.89 25.36 -8.43
CA SER A 169 31.95 26.07 -9.17
C SER A 169 31.82 27.59 -9.16
N SER A 170 30.77 28.15 -8.53
CA SER A 170 30.50 29.58 -8.53
C SER A 170 31.40 30.36 -7.57
N VAL A 171 31.63 31.65 -7.87
CA VAL A 171 32.38 32.58 -6.99
C VAL A 171 31.81 32.59 -5.58
N GLN A 172 30.49 32.75 -5.45
CA GLN A 172 29.79 32.75 -4.17
C GLN A 172 30.08 31.50 -3.32
N PHE A 173 30.13 30.32 -3.94
CA PHE A 173 30.41 29.09 -3.23
C PHE A 173 31.87 28.98 -2.81
N ARG A 174 32.80 29.32 -3.71
CA ARG A 174 34.24 29.31 -3.42
C ARG A 174 34.61 30.28 -2.31
N ASP A 175 34.07 31.50 -2.35
CA ASP A 175 34.30 32.51 -1.31
C ASP A 175 33.82 31.99 0.06
N LYS A 176 32.64 31.35 0.12
CA LYS A 176 32.15 30.75 1.37
C LYS A 176 32.96 29.53 1.81
N ALA A 177 33.47 28.74 0.86
CA ALA A 177 34.33 27.60 1.14
C ALA A 177 35.65 28.04 1.77
N GLU A 178 36.26 29.10 1.26
CA GLU A 178 37.47 29.74 1.80
C GLU A 178 37.21 30.37 3.17
N GLU A 179 36.12 31.15 3.31
CA GLU A 179 35.73 31.80 4.57
C GLU A 179 35.56 30.79 5.72
N THR A 180 35.00 29.61 5.43
CA THR A 180 34.58 28.64 6.46
C THR A 180 35.60 27.54 6.71
N VAL A 181 36.72 27.55 6.01
CA VAL A 181 37.65 26.43 5.94
C VAL A 181 38.24 26.05 7.30
N GLU A 182 38.64 27.05 8.09
CA GLU A 182 39.21 26.85 9.42
C GLU A 182 38.18 26.26 10.38
N PHE A 183 36.95 26.79 10.34
CA PHE A 183 35.83 26.29 11.15
C PHE A 183 35.49 24.84 10.81
N ARG A 184 35.30 24.53 9.53
CA ARG A 184 34.98 23.17 9.07
C ARG A 184 36.06 22.16 9.46
N THR A 185 37.33 22.55 9.37
CA THR A 185 38.48 21.72 9.76
C THR A 185 38.49 21.46 11.27
N ARG A 186 38.21 22.50 12.08
CA ARG A 186 38.11 22.38 13.54
C ARG A 186 37.02 21.40 13.96
N VAL A 187 35.81 21.53 13.40
CA VAL A 187 34.68 20.64 13.70
C VAL A 187 34.95 19.20 13.26
N ALA A 188 35.49 19.01 12.05
CA ALA A 188 35.82 17.67 11.55
C ALA A 188 36.86 16.97 12.43
N SER A 189 37.90 17.71 12.86
CA SER A 189 38.92 17.20 13.76
C SER A 189 38.33 16.81 15.12
N ALA A 190 37.42 17.62 15.65
CA ALA A 190 36.72 17.36 16.90
C ALA A 190 35.89 16.05 16.82
N LEU A 191 35.27 15.77 15.68
CA LEU A 191 34.55 14.52 15.43
C LEU A 191 35.46 13.30 15.19
N GLY A 192 36.78 13.47 15.22
CA GLY A 192 37.75 12.37 15.08
C GLY A 192 38.03 11.95 13.64
N HIS A 193 37.76 12.82 12.65
CA HIS A 193 38.15 12.57 11.26
C HIS A 193 39.67 12.76 11.09
N THR A 194 40.44 11.67 10.91
CA THR A 194 41.93 11.65 10.99
C THR A 194 42.68 11.66 9.66
N ASN A 195 42.01 11.46 8.52
CA ASN A 195 42.64 11.48 7.18
C ASN A 195 42.34 12.80 6.46
N VAL A 196 42.89 13.89 6.97
CA VAL A 196 42.95 15.17 6.25
C VAL A 196 44.27 15.19 5.49
N THR A 197 44.39 14.43 4.40
CA THR A 197 45.61 14.39 3.58
C THR A 197 45.42 15.09 2.23
N GLU A 198 46.48 15.80 1.87
CA GLU A 198 46.66 16.75 0.77
C GLU A 198 46.59 16.13 -0.64
N ASP A 199 45.39 15.88 -1.16
CA ASP A 199 45.17 16.05 -2.60
C ASP A 199 44.20 17.21 -2.91
N ASP A 200 43.52 17.77 -1.90
CA ASP A 200 42.84 19.08 -1.97
C ASP A 200 42.99 19.95 -0.71
N GLY A 201 43.42 19.38 0.43
CA GLY A 201 43.76 20.08 1.66
C GLY A 201 42.68 21.03 2.17
N THR A 202 41.67 20.54 2.91
CA THR A 202 41.06 21.23 4.09
C THR A 202 39.78 20.58 4.64
N GLY A 203 39.84 19.94 5.82
CA GLY A 203 38.66 19.70 6.67
C GLY A 203 37.48 18.96 6.02
N ALA A 204 36.31 18.96 6.69
CA ALA A 204 35.07 18.47 6.08
C ALA A 204 34.68 19.38 4.90
N PRO A 205 34.73 18.93 3.63
CA PRO A 205 34.56 19.81 2.46
C PRO A 205 33.17 20.47 2.47
N LEU A 206 33.08 21.75 2.05
CA LEU A 206 31.82 22.50 2.12
C LEU A 206 30.64 21.80 1.41
N PRO A 207 30.79 21.14 0.24
CA PRO A 207 29.70 20.36 -0.35
C PRO A 207 29.14 19.27 0.57
N ASP A 208 30.00 18.65 1.38
CA ASP A 208 29.66 17.55 2.30
C ASP A 208 29.31 18.04 3.72
N TRP A 209 29.34 19.35 3.95
CA TRP A 209 29.16 19.93 5.29
C TRP A 209 27.88 19.48 5.99
N TRP A 210 26.81 19.24 5.23
CA TRP A 210 25.55 18.73 5.78
C TRP A 210 25.73 17.38 6.50
N ASN A 211 26.54 16.47 5.97
CA ASN A 211 26.80 15.16 6.60
C ASN A 211 27.62 15.32 7.89
N THR A 212 28.57 16.26 7.93
CA THR A 212 29.34 16.60 9.12
C THR A 212 28.47 17.27 10.18
N TYR A 213 27.60 18.18 9.77
CA TYR A 213 26.62 18.81 10.66
C TYR A 213 25.65 17.79 11.25
N ASP A 214 25.11 16.87 10.44
CA ASP A 214 24.21 15.82 10.94
C ASP A 214 24.92 14.92 11.97
N GLU A 215 26.19 14.58 11.75
CA GLU A 215 27.00 13.84 12.71
C GLU A 215 27.22 14.64 14.01
N LEU A 216 27.48 15.94 13.90
CA LEU A 216 27.64 16.82 15.05
C LEU A 216 26.35 16.90 15.89
N VAL A 217 25.19 17.01 15.24
CA VAL A 217 23.87 16.99 15.90
C VAL A 217 23.65 15.67 16.64
N ILE A 218 23.96 14.54 16.01
CA ILE A 218 23.82 13.21 16.63
C ILE A 218 24.78 13.07 17.83
N ALA A 219 26.01 13.57 17.71
CA ALA A 219 26.99 13.56 18.80
C ALA A 219 26.54 14.44 19.98
N ALA A 220 26.00 15.63 19.71
CA ALA A 220 25.45 16.51 20.72
C ALA A 220 24.25 15.88 21.45
N GLN A 221 23.35 15.23 20.70
CA GLN A 221 22.22 14.49 21.27
C GLN A 221 22.66 13.32 22.16
N ALA A 222 23.79 12.68 21.83
CA ALA A 222 24.41 11.64 22.65
C ALA A 222 25.18 12.18 23.88
N GLY A 223 25.18 13.50 24.11
CA GLY A 223 25.87 14.13 25.24
C GLY A 223 27.40 14.20 25.08
N SER A 224 27.91 14.20 23.84
CA SER A 224 29.35 14.29 23.60
C SER A 224 29.92 15.61 24.16
N PRO A 225 30.95 15.56 25.04
CA PRO A 225 31.54 16.75 25.65
C PRO A 225 32.39 17.58 24.67
N VAL A 226 32.59 17.06 23.46
CA VAL A 226 33.40 17.68 22.40
C VAL A 226 32.66 18.87 21.75
N VAL A 227 31.35 18.98 21.94
CA VAL A 227 30.50 19.92 21.21
C VAL A 227 30.04 21.05 22.14
N ASN A 228 30.50 22.28 21.88
CA ASN A 228 30.02 23.47 22.60
C ASN A 228 28.88 24.17 21.84
N SER A 229 28.11 25.01 22.53
CA SER A 229 26.92 25.67 21.97
C SER A 229 27.23 26.70 20.87
N SER A 230 28.42 27.32 20.91
CA SER A 230 28.84 28.29 19.88
C SER A 230 29.11 27.58 18.55
N ASP A 231 29.89 26.50 18.58
CA ASP A 231 30.20 25.70 17.39
C ASP A 231 28.93 25.04 16.82
N MET A 232 27.97 24.63 17.66
CA MET A 232 26.67 24.12 17.18
C MET A 232 25.89 25.17 16.38
N LYS A 233 25.83 26.40 16.89
CA LYS A 233 25.11 27.49 16.24
C LYS A 233 25.77 27.85 14.92
N GLU A 234 27.08 28.04 14.91
CA GLU A 234 27.85 28.33 13.69
C GLU A 234 27.74 27.19 12.66
N ALA A 235 27.71 25.93 13.12
CA ALA A 235 27.56 24.78 12.25
C ALA A 235 26.17 24.70 11.61
N GLU A 236 25.13 25.02 12.39
CA GLU A 236 23.76 25.12 11.91
C GLU A 236 23.59 26.27 10.91
N GLU A 237 24.13 27.45 11.20
CA GLU A 237 24.10 28.60 10.28
C GLU A 237 24.77 28.26 8.94
N LEU A 238 25.91 27.57 8.96
CA LEU A 238 26.59 27.13 7.74
C LEU A 238 25.79 26.05 6.98
N ALA A 239 25.15 25.12 7.69
CA ALA A 239 24.27 24.11 7.09
C ALA A 239 23.00 24.75 6.49
N ALA A 240 22.42 25.74 7.17
CA ALA A 240 21.28 26.52 6.70
C ALA A 240 21.62 27.28 5.42
N TRP A 241 22.74 28.00 5.42
CA TRP A 241 23.25 28.69 4.23
C TRP A 241 23.43 27.71 3.06
N LEU A 242 24.12 26.59 3.29
CA LEU A 242 24.42 25.61 2.25
C LEU A 242 23.13 25.04 1.62
N GLU A 243 22.20 24.58 2.45
CA GLU A 243 20.97 23.95 1.96
C GLU A 243 20.00 24.98 1.35
N ALA A 244 19.85 26.17 1.95
CA ALA A 244 18.99 27.20 1.42
C ALA A 244 19.48 27.73 0.06
N MET A 245 20.79 27.86 -0.13
CA MET A 245 21.36 28.25 -1.42
C MET A 245 21.25 27.13 -2.46
N LYS A 246 21.48 25.87 -2.07
CA LYS A 246 21.30 24.68 -2.92
C LYS A 246 19.88 24.54 -3.45
N PHE A 247 18.88 24.86 -2.63
CA PHE A 247 17.47 24.83 -3.01
C PHE A 247 16.93 26.18 -3.47
N SER A 248 17.77 27.21 -3.60
CA SER A 248 17.35 28.57 -3.98
C SER A 248 16.74 28.63 -5.37
N ARG A 249 16.02 29.71 -5.68
CA ARG A 249 15.41 29.92 -7.01
C ARG A 249 16.44 29.88 -8.15
N LYS A 250 17.67 30.35 -7.90
CA LYS A 250 18.75 30.38 -8.88
C LYS A 250 19.26 28.97 -9.21
N VAL A 251 19.34 28.10 -8.22
CA VAL A 251 19.89 26.73 -8.37
C VAL A 251 18.77 25.76 -8.71
N ALA A 252 17.66 25.79 -7.96
CA ALA A 252 16.58 24.83 -8.09
C ALA A 252 15.41 25.25 -8.98
N GLY A 253 15.13 26.55 -9.04
CA GLY A 253 13.92 27.06 -9.68
C GLY A 253 12.66 26.42 -9.09
N ASN A 254 11.72 26.06 -9.95
CA ASN A 254 10.49 25.35 -9.55
C ASN A 254 10.59 23.82 -9.68
N ARG A 255 11.71 23.26 -10.16
CA ARG A 255 11.82 21.83 -10.50
C ARG A 255 11.54 20.92 -9.31
N CYS A 256 12.00 21.30 -8.12
CA CYS A 256 11.91 20.44 -6.96
C CYS A 256 10.67 20.65 -6.08
N GLY A 257 10.01 21.82 -6.15
CA GLY A 257 8.81 22.13 -5.37
C GLY A 257 7.54 22.39 -6.17
N GLY A 258 7.67 22.57 -7.49
CA GLY A 258 6.56 22.85 -8.41
C GLY A 258 5.46 21.79 -8.40
N PRO A 259 5.75 20.48 -8.32
CA PRO A 259 4.71 19.47 -8.22
C PRO A 259 3.86 19.61 -6.95
N LEU A 260 4.50 19.83 -5.78
CA LEU A 260 3.79 20.02 -4.52
C LEU A 260 3.01 21.35 -4.51
N LEU A 261 3.58 22.43 -5.05
CA LEU A 261 2.88 23.70 -5.18
C LEU A 261 1.60 23.57 -6.00
N HIS A 262 1.68 22.90 -7.15
CA HIS A 262 0.49 22.63 -7.98
C HIS A 262 -0.53 21.78 -7.23
N ALA A 263 -0.10 20.71 -6.56
CA ALA A 263 -0.98 19.84 -5.78
C ALA A 263 -1.71 20.61 -4.67
N ILE A 264 -1.03 21.52 -3.96
CA ILE A 264 -1.66 22.38 -2.96
C ILE A 264 -2.69 23.30 -3.64
N GLY A 265 -2.33 23.97 -4.73
CA GLY A 265 -3.24 24.85 -5.48
C GLY A 265 -4.53 24.16 -5.93
N GLU A 266 -4.43 22.95 -6.49
CA GLU A 266 -5.59 22.15 -6.90
C GLU A 266 -6.48 21.76 -5.71
N ARG A 267 -5.88 21.42 -4.56
CA ARG A 267 -6.61 21.03 -3.35
C ARG A 267 -7.30 22.20 -2.64
N LEU A 268 -6.98 23.44 -3.02
CA LEU A 268 -7.71 24.62 -2.55
C LEU A 268 -9.01 24.86 -3.36
N ASP A 269 -9.25 24.13 -4.43
CA ASP A 269 -10.49 24.25 -5.20
C ASP A 269 -11.69 23.62 -4.47
N SER A 270 -12.50 24.45 -3.81
CA SER A 270 -13.72 24.01 -3.12
C SER A 270 -14.77 23.40 -4.05
N SER A 271 -14.75 23.70 -5.36
CA SER A 271 -15.65 23.05 -6.31
C SER A 271 -15.29 21.58 -6.57
N LYS A 272 -14.00 21.24 -6.49
CA LYS A 272 -13.49 19.86 -6.64
C LYS A 272 -13.43 19.12 -5.31
N TYR A 273 -13.15 19.83 -4.22
CA TYR A 273 -12.96 19.26 -2.88
C TYR A 273 -13.78 20.01 -1.83
N PRO A 274 -15.12 19.94 -1.90
CA PRO A 274 -16.02 20.73 -1.06
C PRO A 274 -15.95 20.32 0.43
N GLU A 275 -15.66 19.06 0.72
CA GLU A 275 -15.64 18.54 2.09
C GLU A 275 -14.25 18.63 2.74
N LEU A 276 -13.17 18.80 1.96
CA LEU A 276 -11.80 18.77 2.48
C LEU A 276 -11.49 20.00 3.36
N ARG A 277 -11.22 19.75 4.64
CA ARG A 277 -10.89 20.77 5.66
C ARG A 277 -9.42 20.74 6.08
N LEU A 278 -8.81 19.56 6.21
CA LEU A 278 -7.41 19.39 6.61
C LEU A 278 -6.64 18.54 5.58
N LEU A 279 -5.57 19.11 5.04
CA LEU A 279 -4.61 18.40 4.21
C LEU A 279 -3.24 18.42 4.89
N HIS A 280 -2.62 17.26 5.07
CA HIS A 280 -1.31 17.15 5.70
C HIS A 280 -0.33 16.43 4.78
N TYR A 281 0.83 17.04 4.51
CA TYR A 281 1.98 16.45 3.83
C TYR A 281 3.13 16.25 4.82
N SER A 282 3.45 15.02 5.21
CA SER A 282 4.59 14.73 6.08
C SER A 282 5.83 14.36 5.25
N ALA A 283 6.84 15.21 5.32
CA ALA A 283 7.96 15.21 4.38
C ALA A 283 9.29 15.66 5.04
N HIS A 284 10.11 16.41 4.29
CA HIS A 284 11.49 16.73 4.63
C HIS A 284 11.73 18.24 4.61
N TYR A 285 12.81 18.69 5.25
CA TYR A 285 13.22 20.10 5.17
C TYR A 285 13.52 20.51 3.71
N ALA A 286 14.08 19.60 2.90
CA ALA A 286 14.31 19.82 1.47
C ALA A 286 12.99 20.03 0.72
N THR A 287 11.94 19.25 1.04
CA THR A 287 10.59 19.44 0.48
C THR A 287 10.05 20.84 0.81
N MET A 288 10.23 21.30 2.04
CA MET A 288 9.78 22.63 2.48
C MET A 288 10.55 23.76 1.79
N LEU A 289 11.90 23.67 1.71
CA LEU A 289 12.72 24.65 0.99
C LEU A 289 12.37 24.71 -0.51
N CYS A 290 12.14 23.56 -1.12
CA CYS A 290 11.68 23.46 -2.50
C CYS A 290 10.31 24.11 -2.70
N LEU A 291 9.35 23.88 -1.79
CA LEU A 291 8.03 24.49 -1.85
C LEU A 291 8.09 26.01 -1.70
N LEU A 292 8.84 26.51 -0.70
CA LEU A 292 9.05 27.94 -0.49
C LEU A 292 9.67 28.58 -1.75
N THR A 293 10.68 27.93 -2.32
CA THR A 293 11.34 28.42 -3.53
C THR A 293 10.39 28.46 -4.73
N ALA A 294 9.57 27.42 -4.93
CA ALA A 294 8.55 27.40 -5.98
C ALA A 294 7.47 28.48 -5.77
N LEU A 295 7.15 28.82 -4.52
CA LEU A 295 6.28 29.96 -4.20
C LEU A 295 6.93 31.31 -4.51
N GLY A 296 8.26 31.38 -4.58
CA GLY A 296 9.03 32.61 -4.78
C GLY A 296 9.64 33.19 -3.50
N ILE A 297 9.58 32.44 -2.40
CA ILE A 297 10.19 32.71 -1.08
C ILE A 297 11.50 31.92 -1.02
N SER A 298 12.63 32.58 -1.22
CA SER A 298 13.90 31.88 -1.43
C SER A 298 15.05 32.68 -0.86
N ALA A 299 16.07 31.96 -0.37
CA ALA A 299 17.36 32.55 -0.09
C ALA A 299 17.86 33.31 -1.33
N SER A 300 18.10 34.60 -1.16
CA SER A 300 18.71 35.48 -2.16
C SER A 300 19.42 36.61 -1.44
N PRO A 301 20.66 36.97 -1.86
CA PRO A 301 21.35 38.17 -1.36
C PRO A 301 20.54 39.46 -1.58
N GLU A 302 19.65 39.46 -2.57
CA GLU A 302 18.89 40.64 -3.02
C GLU A 302 17.57 40.82 -2.26
N LYS A 303 17.07 39.78 -1.57
CA LYS A 303 15.80 39.83 -0.81
C LYS A 303 16.06 39.70 0.69
N ALA A 304 16.24 40.83 1.36
CA ALA A 304 16.49 40.88 2.80
C ALA A 304 15.39 40.18 3.64
N GLN A 305 14.13 40.18 3.16
CA GLN A 305 13.00 39.58 3.86
C GLN A 305 13.11 38.05 4.04
N ASP A 306 13.77 37.35 3.11
CA ASP A 306 13.92 35.89 3.11
C ASP A 306 15.29 35.45 3.66
N SER A 307 16.12 36.39 4.10
CA SER A 307 17.51 36.15 4.53
C SER A 307 17.63 35.15 5.69
N TRP A 308 16.60 35.05 6.52
CA TRP A 308 16.53 34.12 7.64
C TRP A 308 16.73 32.65 7.22
N LEU A 309 16.33 32.28 6.00
CA LEU A 309 16.51 30.92 5.48
C LEU A 309 17.99 30.51 5.40
N THR A 310 18.90 31.49 5.33
CA THR A 310 20.34 31.25 5.28
C THR A 310 21.02 31.24 6.65
N SER A 311 20.30 31.61 7.71
CA SER A 311 20.82 31.63 9.08
C SER A 311 20.16 30.59 9.98
N GLU A 312 18.98 30.09 9.61
CA GLU A 312 18.19 29.14 10.41
C GLU A 312 17.78 27.95 9.53
N LEU A 313 18.21 26.74 9.89
CA LEU A 313 17.76 25.54 9.19
C LEU A 313 16.30 25.27 9.59
N LEU A 314 15.48 24.83 8.63
CA LEU A 314 14.09 24.48 8.96
C LEU A 314 14.07 23.31 9.94
N GLY A 315 13.71 23.57 11.21
CA GLY A 315 13.92 22.67 12.36
C GLY A 315 13.22 21.31 12.23
N LEU A 316 13.67 20.31 12.99
CA LEU A 316 12.94 19.03 13.13
C LEU A 316 11.52 19.29 13.64
N SER A 317 10.56 18.51 13.16
CA SER A 317 9.14 18.65 13.57
C SER A 317 8.50 20.00 13.19
N SER A 318 9.19 20.83 12.39
CA SER A 318 8.65 22.11 11.91
C SER A 318 7.48 21.94 10.93
N VAL A 319 6.66 22.98 10.81
CA VAL A 319 5.43 22.96 10.02
C VAL A 319 5.32 24.24 9.18
N LEU A 320 5.01 24.09 7.90
CA LEU A 320 4.41 25.14 7.09
C LEU A 320 2.89 24.97 7.12
N ALA A 321 2.16 26.04 7.45
CA ALA A 321 0.70 26.04 7.50
C ALA A 321 0.13 27.06 6.52
N PHE A 322 -0.68 26.58 5.56
CA PHE A 322 -1.53 27.43 4.73
C PHE A 322 -2.91 27.52 5.39
N GLU A 323 -3.21 28.67 5.95
CA GLU A 323 -4.51 28.98 6.55
C GLU A 323 -5.42 29.60 5.48
N VAL A 324 -6.61 29.03 5.26
CA VAL A 324 -7.61 29.53 4.32
C VAL A 324 -8.84 30.01 5.07
N SER A 325 -9.14 31.31 4.98
CA SER A 325 -10.25 31.94 5.71
C SER A 325 -11.62 31.60 5.12
N SER A 326 -12.61 31.41 5.98
CA SER A 326 -14.03 31.28 5.63
C SER A 326 -14.63 32.66 5.34
N ALA A 327 -14.63 33.06 4.08
CA ALA A 327 -15.19 34.34 3.61
C ALA A 327 -15.81 34.16 2.21
N GLU A 328 -16.60 35.13 1.74
CA GLU A 328 -17.12 35.13 0.36
C GLU A 328 -15.97 35.07 -0.66
N GLU A 329 -14.86 35.73 -0.35
CA GLU A 329 -13.59 35.60 -1.06
C GLU A 329 -12.51 35.08 -0.09
N PRO A 330 -12.27 33.75 -0.04
CA PRO A 330 -11.30 33.15 0.87
C PRO A 330 -9.87 33.63 0.61
N ILE A 331 -9.14 33.95 1.70
CA ILE A 331 -7.74 34.39 1.68
C ILE A 331 -6.86 33.26 2.20
N VAL A 332 -5.79 32.96 1.46
CA VAL A 332 -4.70 32.06 1.83
C VAL A 332 -3.59 32.86 2.51
N ARG A 333 -3.15 32.41 3.68
CA ARG A 333 -1.96 32.92 4.38
C ARG A 333 -1.00 31.78 4.67
N LEU A 334 0.30 32.07 4.68
CA LEU A 334 1.35 31.08 4.95
C LEU A 334 2.08 31.43 6.24
N HIS A 335 2.26 30.43 7.10
CA HIS A 335 3.03 30.54 8.32
C HIS A 335 4.05 29.40 8.43
N TYR A 336 5.21 29.68 9.03
CA TYR A 336 6.23 28.71 9.40
C TYR A 336 6.33 28.63 10.92
N TRP A 337 6.36 27.40 11.45
CA TRP A 337 6.55 27.12 12.86
C TRP A 337 7.74 26.17 13.07
N PRO A 338 8.73 26.52 13.93
CA PRO A 338 9.92 25.69 14.13
C PRO A 338 9.69 24.42 14.98
N GLY A 339 8.52 24.24 15.60
CA GLY A 339 8.12 22.98 16.25
C GLY A 339 8.52 22.78 17.72
N THR A 340 9.07 23.81 18.39
CA THR A 340 9.63 23.68 19.76
C THR A 340 8.93 24.50 20.85
N ASP A 341 7.89 25.29 20.53
CA ASP A 341 7.12 26.05 21.52
C ASP A 341 5.67 26.26 21.07
N SER A 342 4.71 25.97 21.96
CA SER A 342 3.27 26.11 21.75
C SER A 342 2.77 27.56 21.75
N SER A 343 3.62 28.55 22.06
CA SER A 343 3.21 29.94 22.06
C SER A 343 2.96 30.46 20.64
N ASP A 344 1.86 31.21 20.47
CA ASP A 344 1.47 31.82 19.20
C ASP A 344 2.55 32.77 18.64
N ASP A 345 3.40 33.33 19.52
CA ASP A 345 4.49 34.25 19.19
C ASP A 345 5.64 33.60 18.41
N THR A 346 5.69 32.26 18.36
CA THR A 346 6.75 31.52 17.65
C THR A 346 6.46 31.29 16.16
N TRP A 347 5.25 31.62 15.70
CA TRP A 347 4.86 31.46 14.30
C TRP A 347 5.36 32.63 13.46
N ARG A 348 6.20 32.32 12.46
CA ARG A 348 6.66 33.31 11.47
C ARG A 348 5.67 33.37 10.33
N SER A 349 5.01 34.51 10.15
CA SER A 349 4.14 34.74 8.98
C SER A 349 5.00 35.05 7.75
N LEU A 350 4.68 34.42 6.62
CA LEU A 350 5.43 34.55 5.37
C LEU A 350 4.54 35.24 4.32
N ASP A 351 5.08 36.27 3.68
CA ASP A 351 4.37 36.98 2.62
C ASP A 351 4.29 36.12 1.36
N LEU A 352 3.06 35.89 0.87
CA LEU A 352 2.85 35.18 -0.37
C LEU A 352 3.08 36.11 -1.58
N PRO A 353 3.95 35.75 -2.55
CA PRO A 353 4.25 36.62 -3.68
C PRO A 353 3.07 36.90 -4.64
N CYS A 354 1.99 36.13 -4.54
CA CYS A 354 0.75 36.38 -5.27
C CYS A 354 -0.09 37.54 -4.68
N ALA A 355 0.28 38.07 -3.52
CA ALA A 355 -0.37 39.22 -2.91
C ALA A 355 -0.02 40.45 -3.77
N GLY A 356 -1.00 41.00 -4.49
CA GLY A 356 -0.80 42.21 -5.28
C GLY A 356 -0.37 43.39 -4.41
N VAL A 357 0.23 44.40 -5.04
CA VAL A 357 0.54 45.69 -4.38
C VAL A 357 -0.78 46.36 -3.99
N GLY A 358 -1.26 46.11 -2.76
CA GLY A 358 -2.53 46.68 -2.26
C GLY A 358 -3.28 45.85 -1.21
N THR A 359 -2.95 44.57 -0.98
CA THR A 359 -3.60 43.74 0.06
C THR A 359 -2.89 43.78 1.41
N ALA A 360 -2.35 44.95 1.79
CA ALA A 360 -1.84 45.19 3.13
C ALA A 360 -3.02 45.23 4.12
N GLY A 361 -3.29 44.10 4.76
CA GLY A 361 -4.18 44.04 5.92
C GLY A 361 -3.63 44.93 7.04
N ALA A 362 -4.55 45.53 7.81
CA ALA A 362 -4.24 46.42 8.93
C ALA A 362 -3.07 45.88 9.79
N ALA A 363 -2.13 46.77 10.08
CA ALA A 363 -0.94 46.63 10.94
C ALA A 363 -0.68 45.22 11.52
N GLY A 364 0.24 44.47 10.92
CA GLY A 364 0.80 43.22 11.48
C GLY A 364 0.37 41.92 10.79
N ALA A 365 -0.50 41.96 9.77
CA ALA A 365 -0.84 40.80 8.97
C ALA A 365 0.09 40.67 7.74
N ALA A 366 0.82 39.56 7.63
CA ALA A 366 1.56 39.19 6.42
C ALA A 366 0.62 39.12 5.20
N GLY A 367 1.15 39.44 4.02
CA GLY A 367 0.44 39.46 2.74
C GLY A 367 -0.16 38.10 2.38
N GLY A 368 -1.49 38.06 2.29
CA GLY A 368 -2.24 36.90 1.80
C GLY A 368 -2.74 37.10 0.37
N CYS A 369 -3.07 36.00 -0.29
CA CYS A 369 -3.67 35.99 -1.63
C CYS A 369 -5.09 35.46 -1.54
N THR A 370 -5.98 35.92 -2.42
CA THR A 370 -7.27 35.22 -2.58
C THR A 370 -7.02 33.80 -3.11
N VAL A 371 -7.89 32.84 -2.83
CA VAL A 371 -7.73 31.45 -3.32
C VAL A 371 -7.56 31.43 -4.84
N SER A 372 -8.29 32.27 -5.57
CA SER A 372 -8.16 32.42 -7.03
C SER A 372 -6.76 32.92 -7.45
N GLN A 373 -6.23 33.94 -6.77
CA GLN A 373 -4.87 34.44 -7.03
C GLN A 373 -3.82 33.38 -6.71
N PHE A 374 -3.95 32.67 -5.59
CA PHE A 374 -3.04 31.60 -5.22
C PHE A 374 -3.06 30.46 -6.23
N LYS A 375 -4.25 30.03 -6.67
CA LYS A 375 -4.40 28.99 -7.71
C LYS A 375 -3.75 29.41 -9.02
N ALA A 376 -3.97 30.64 -9.48
CA ALA A 376 -3.35 31.16 -10.69
C ALA A 376 -1.81 31.18 -10.56
N TRP A 377 -1.29 31.60 -9.41
CA TRP A 377 0.15 31.58 -9.13
C TRP A 377 0.71 30.15 -9.10
N ALA A 378 0.04 29.23 -8.40
CA ALA A 378 0.42 27.83 -8.32
C ALA A 378 0.35 27.12 -9.68
N ALA A 379 -0.59 27.49 -10.55
CA ALA A 379 -0.64 27.00 -11.92
C ALA A 379 0.52 27.53 -12.77
N ALA A 380 0.92 28.79 -12.59
CA ALA A 380 2.01 29.41 -13.34
C ALA A 380 3.41 28.92 -12.91
N GLN A 381 3.62 28.67 -11.62
CA GLN A 381 4.90 28.22 -11.08
C GLN A 381 4.98 26.69 -10.89
N GLY A 382 3.84 26.01 -10.83
CA GLY A 382 3.76 24.58 -10.56
C GLY A 382 4.11 23.70 -11.76
N LEU A 383 4.29 22.41 -11.47
CA LEU A 383 4.55 21.37 -12.48
C LEU A 383 3.44 20.32 -12.35
N PRO A 384 2.37 20.42 -13.17
CA PRO A 384 1.10 19.76 -12.86
C PRO A 384 1.08 18.25 -13.09
N THR A 385 2.00 17.74 -13.91
CA THR A 385 2.04 16.34 -14.29
C THR A 385 3.45 15.79 -14.18
N LEU A 386 3.55 14.45 -14.08
CA LEU A 386 4.83 13.77 -14.14
C LEU A 386 5.61 14.15 -15.42
N ARG A 387 4.92 14.21 -16.57
CA ARG A 387 5.54 14.61 -17.85
C ARG A 387 6.08 16.04 -17.81
N ALA A 388 5.35 17.00 -17.21
CA ALA A 388 5.84 18.38 -17.07
C ALA A 388 7.10 18.43 -16.19
N TRP A 389 7.11 17.68 -15.08
CA TRP A 389 8.27 17.57 -14.21
C TRP A 389 9.46 16.91 -14.91
N CYS A 390 9.25 15.80 -15.64
CA CYS A 390 10.28 15.13 -16.43
C CYS A 390 10.91 16.04 -17.49
N ARG A 391 10.10 16.86 -18.17
CA ARG A 391 10.60 17.89 -19.10
C ARG A 391 11.45 18.93 -18.38
N ALA A 392 10.99 19.44 -17.25
CA ALA A 392 11.72 20.44 -16.46
C ALA A 392 13.04 19.88 -15.90
N CYS A 393 13.10 18.58 -15.61
CA CYS A 393 14.29 17.91 -15.08
C CYS A 393 15.21 17.31 -16.14
N GLU A 394 14.79 17.27 -17.41
CA GLU A 394 15.52 16.63 -18.53
C GLU A 394 15.84 15.14 -18.27
N ASN A 395 14.92 14.42 -17.61
CA ASN A 395 15.13 13.07 -17.10
C ASN A 395 14.75 11.95 -18.09
N PHE A 396 15.04 12.06 -19.38
CA PHE A 396 14.52 11.07 -20.36
C PHE A 396 15.38 9.81 -20.54
N GLU A 397 16.46 9.67 -19.77
CA GLU A 397 17.39 8.55 -19.90
C GLU A 397 16.77 7.20 -19.46
N PRO A 398 17.12 6.07 -20.12
CA PRO A 398 16.55 4.75 -19.83
C PRO A 398 16.74 4.27 -18.38
N GLU A 399 17.80 4.72 -17.71
CA GLU A 399 18.13 4.36 -16.34
C GLU A 399 17.18 5.02 -15.32
N ARG A 400 16.53 6.14 -15.68
CA ARG A 400 15.55 6.85 -14.84
C ARG A 400 14.12 6.50 -15.26
N ARG A 401 13.72 5.26 -14.91
CA ARG A 401 12.43 4.61 -15.24
C ARG A 401 11.17 5.49 -15.07
N LEU A 402 11.19 6.47 -14.15
CA LEU A 402 10.03 7.32 -13.87
C LEU A 402 9.62 8.16 -15.09
N CYS A 403 10.59 8.64 -15.88
CA CYS A 403 10.35 9.53 -17.00
C CYS A 403 10.40 8.84 -18.37
N SER A 404 11.02 7.65 -18.46
CA SER A 404 11.05 6.83 -19.67
C SER A 404 9.66 6.35 -20.10
N MET A 405 8.70 6.22 -19.18
CA MET A 405 7.28 5.92 -19.48
C MET A 405 6.52 7.09 -20.14
N THR A 406 7.13 8.28 -20.22
CA THR A 406 6.46 9.51 -20.69
C THR A 406 7.14 10.19 -21.86
N ALA A 407 8.26 9.62 -22.34
CA ALA A 407 9.05 10.15 -23.46
C ALA A 407 8.16 10.23 -24.72
N PRO A 408 8.27 11.32 -25.51
CA PRO A 408 7.57 11.39 -26.79
C PRO A 408 8.14 10.34 -27.74
N THR A 409 7.26 9.55 -28.36
CA THR A 409 7.61 8.80 -29.57
C THR A 409 8.04 9.81 -30.63
N GLN A 410 9.21 9.58 -31.20
CA GLN A 410 9.78 10.46 -32.21
C GLN A 410 9.11 10.15 -33.56
N GLU A 411 7.87 10.59 -33.79
CA GLU A 411 7.29 10.59 -35.13
C GLU A 411 6.11 11.59 -35.27
N ASP A 412 6.29 12.45 -36.28
CA ASP A 412 5.37 13.28 -37.06
C ASP A 412 4.90 14.67 -36.57
N ASP A 413 5.70 15.66 -36.99
CA ASP A 413 5.31 17.06 -37.21
C ASP A 413 4.38 17.14 -38.44
N SER A 414 3.06 17.16 -38.24
CA SER A 414 2.15 17.76 -39.24
C SER A 414 0.85 18.29 -38.62
N LEU A 415 0.81 19.62 -38.49
CA LEU A 415 -0.32 20.53 -38.78
C LEU A 415 -1.75 19.93 -38.81
N HIS A 416 -2.64 20.38 -37.90
CA HIS A 416 -3.80 21.26 -38.19
C HIS A 416 -4.74 21.45 -36.95
N PRO A 417 -5.59 22.52 -36.94
CA PRO A 417 -5.86 23.33 -35.74
C PRO A 417 -7.21 23.10 -35.05
N GLN A 418 -7.19 23.34 -33.74
CA GLN A 418 -8.17 23.99 -32.85
C GLN A 418 -9.63 24.17 -33.35
N TRP A 419 -10.58 23.58 -32.62
CA TRP A 419 -11.92 24.14 -32.40
C TRP A 419 -12.40 23.89 -30.96
N ASP A 420 -12.54 24.98 -30.22
CA ASP A 420 -13.33 25.09 -28.97
C ASP A 420 -14.84 25.16 -29.30
N LEU A 421 -15.70 24.64 -28.40
CA LEU A 421 -16.98 25.24 -27.90
C LEU A 421 -17.89 24.20 -27.18
N PRO A 422 -18.86 24.61 -26.32
CA PRO A 422 -18.98 24.15 -24.93
C PRO A 422 -20.31 23.47 -24.56
N ALA A 423 -20.38 23.10 -23.28
CA ALA A 423 -21.48 22.48 -22.53
C ALA A 423 -22.91 23.01 -22.79
N ILE A 424 -23.89 22.09 -22.74
CA ILE A 424 -25.27 22.40 -22.36
C ILE A 424 -25.76 21.34 -21.35
N ALA A 425 -26.20 21.84 -20.21
CA ALA A 425 -26.82 21.13 -19.11
C ALA A 425 -28.25 20.68 -19.44
N PHE A 426 -28.68 19.55 -18.87
CA PHE A 426 -30.09 19.25 -18.66
C PHE A 426 -30.31 18.74 -17.22
N VAL A 427 -30.98 19.58 -16.45
CA VAL A 427 -31.63 19.30 -15.16
C VAL A 427 -33.03 18.79 -15.48
N PHE A 428 -33.49 17.67 -14.88
CA PHE A 428 -34.89 17.51 -14.47
C PHE A 428 -35.05 16.50 -13.32
N LEU A 429 -35.93 16.90 -12.40
CA LEU A 429 -36.37 16.31 -11.14
C LEU A 429 -37.39 15.15 -11.29
N GLY A 430 -37.54 14.37 -10.22
CA GLY A 430 -38.79 13.66 -9.85
C GLY A 430 -38.50 12.36 -9.08
N VAL A 431 -38.40 12.36 -7.75
CA VAL A 431 -39.46 12.30 -6.70
C VAL A 431 -40.33 11.03 -6.72
N GLY A 432 -40.25 10.29 -5.61
CA GLY A 432 -41.29 9.41 -5.07
C GLY A 432 -40.90 7.92 -5.06
N MET A 433 -41.20 7.10 -4.07
CA MET A 433 -41.85 7.30 -2.78
C MET A 433 -41.67 5.97 -2.00
N SER A 434 -41.68 6.07 -0.67
CA SER A 434 -41.33 5.06 0.32
C SER A 434 -42.36 3.93 0.54
N ALA A 435 -41.85 2.89 1.23
CA ALA A 435 -42.45 2.08 2.30
C ALA A 435 -43.10 0.71 1.97
N PHE A 436 -42.67 -0.33 2.71
CA PHE A 436 -43.41 -1.29 3.58
C PHE A 436 -42.41 -2.40 4.03
N LEU A 437 -41.95 -2.42 5.31
CA LEU A 437 -42.42 -3.26 6.45
C LEU A 437 -42.49 -4.77 6.16
N ALA A 438 -42.14 -5.74 7.01
CA ALA A 438 -41.45 -5.90 8.30
C ALA A 438 -41.58 -7.40 8.68
N VAL A 439 -40.83 -7.81 9.74
CA VAL A 439 -41.07 -8.95 10.66
C VAL A 439 -40.45 -10.32 10.35
N GLY A 440 -39.63 -10.80 11.30
CA GLY A 440 -39.25 -12.21 11.41
C GLY A 440 -38.20 -12.55 12.49
N CYS A 441 -38.37 -12.10 13.73
CA CYS A 441 -37.58 -12.58 14.90
C CYS A 441 -38.10 -13.92 15.42
N TYR A 442 -37.21 -14.90 15.74
CA TYR A 442 -37.19 -15.59 17.05
C TYR A 442 -36.01 -16.59 17.24
N THR A 443 -35.11 -16.20 18.17
CA THR A 443 -34.50 -16.98 19.29
C THR A 443 -33.62 -18.24 19.13
N PHE A 444 -32.41 -18.14 19.71
CA PHE A 444 -31.96 -18.68 21.01
C PHE A 444 -30.61 -19.44 21.04
N ARG A 445 -29.75 -18.91 21.92
CA ARG A 445 -28.45 -19.33 22.48
C ARG A 445 -28.32 -20.77 23.04
N ARG A 446 -27.04 -21.18 23.13
CA ARG A 446 -26.34 -22.16 24.02
C ARG A 446 -25.84 -23.41 23.26
N SER A 447 -24.60 -23.90 23.39
CA SER A 447 -23.47 -23.66 24.30
C SER A 447 -22.14 -24.04 23.63
N PHE A 448 -21.08 -23.40 24.11
CA PHE A 448 -19.67 -23.62 23.81
C PHE A 448 -19.08 -24.89 24.47
N SER A 449 -17.93 -25.31 23.91
CA SER A 449 -16.78 -25.97 24.55
C SER A 449 -16.59 -27.49 24.34
N ALA A 450 -15.60 -27.86 23.52
CA ALA A 450 -14.50 -28.76 23.90
C ALA A 450 -13.42 -28.86 22.79
N CYS A 451 -12.17 -28.69 23.25
CA CYS A 451 -10.85 -28.62 22.60
C CYS A 451 -10.51 -29.49 21.39
N LEU A 452 -9.75 -28.87 20.48
CA LEU A 452 -8.54 -29.43 19.88
C LEU A 452 -7.41 -29.43 20.92
N SER A 453 -6.90 -30.60 21.28
CA SER A 453 -5.52 -30.77 21.75
C SER A 453 -5.04 -32.16 21.34
N VAL A 454 -3.91 -32.21 20.65
CA VAL A 454 -3.18 -33.43 20.36
C VAL A 454 -2.41 -33.78 21.62
N ASP A 455 -2.66 -34.94 22.21
CA ASP A 455 -1.69 -35.64 23.03
C ASP A 455 -1.79 -37.14 22.79
N GLU A 456 -0.62 -37.76 22.76
CA GLU A 456 -0.28 -39.08 22.28
C GLU A 456 -0.32 -40.08 23.44
N GLU A 457 -1.15 -41.13 23.40
CA GLU A 457 -0.84 -42.45 23.99
C GLU A 457 -1.91 -43.53 23.67
N ARG A 458 -1.45 -44.71 23.23
CA ARG A 458 -2.26 -45.93 23.05
C ARG A 458 -2.59 -46.57 24.40
N ARG A 459 -3.88 -46.88 24.66
CA ARG A 459 -4.30 -48.14 25.30
C ARG A 459 -5.78 -48.44 25.12
N SER A 460 -6.07 -49.72 24.91
CA SER A 460 -7.39 -50.30 24.70
C SER A 460 -8.39 -49.96 25.80
N MET A 461 -9.65 -49.67 25.45
CA MET A 461 -10.83 -50.18 26.14
C MET A 461 -12.06 -49.91 25.28
N VAL A 462 -12.68 -51.00 24.82
CA VAL A 462 -14.10 -51.03 24.49
C VAL A 462 -14.83 -50.63 25.76
N ASN A 463 -15.64 -49.57 25.71
CA ASN A 463 -16.68 -49.40 26.73
C ASN A 463 -17.97 -48.83 26.14
N HIS A 464 -19.06 -49.34 26.71
CA HIS A 464 -20.42 -49.31 26.23
C HIS A 464 -20.98 -47.90 26.03
N ASN A 465 -21.21 -47.55 24.78
CA ASN A 465 -22.46 -46.99 24.27
C ASN A 465 -22.29 -46.88 22.75
N GLY A 466 -23.07 -47.67 22.00
CA GLY A 466 -23.00 -47.69 20.54
C GLY A 466 -23.30 -46.32 19.95
N ALA A 467 -22.27 -45.55 19.64
CA ALA A 467 -22.32 -44.40 18.78
C ALA A 467 -21.11 -44.47 17.85
N THR A 468 -21.34 -44.98 16.64
CA THR A 468 -20.45 -44.87 15.49
C THR A 468 -19.99 -43.42 15.33
N ILE A 469 -18.68 -43.17 15.48
CA ILE A 469 -18.05 -41.92 15.03
C ILE A 469 -18.03 -41.97 13.49
N GLY A 470 -19.15 -41.59 12.90
CA GLY A 470 -19.40 -41.70 11.47
C GLY A 470 -20.52 -40.74 11.08
N ALA A 471 -20.27 -39.45 11.19
CA ALA A 471 -21.11 -38.44 10.58
C ALA A 471 -20.22 -37.34 10.02
N CYS A 472 -19.94 -37.47 8.72
CA CYS A 472 -19.49 -36.35 7.89
C CYS A 472 -20.43 -35.14 8.12
N SER A 473 -19.90 -33.94 7.93
CA SER A 473 -20.72 -32.74 7.79
C SER A 473 -21.91 -33.04 6.87
N PRO A 474 -23.14 -32.65 7.24
CA PRO A 474 -24.29 -32.80 6.34
C PRO A 474 -23.96 -32.06 5.04
N GLY A 475 -23.73 -32.82 3.96
CA GLY A 475 -23.35 -32.28 2.64
C GLY A 475 -22.15 -32.93 1.93
N ALA A 476 -21.23 -33.61 2.64
CA ALA A 476 -20.01 -34.15 2.00
C ALA A 476 -20.19 -35.61 1.53
N LYS A 477 -20.20 -35.85 0.22
CA LYS A 477 -20.29 -37.21 -0.36
C LYS A 477 -18.88 -37.86 -0.40
N PRO A 478 -18.65 -39.01 0.25
CA PRO A 478 -17.39 -39.73 0.12
C PRO A 478 -17.28 -40.37 -1.27
N LEU A 479 -16.15 -40.17 -1.94
CA LEU A 479 -15.83 -40.74 -3.23
C LEU A 479 -14.63 -41.69 -3.10
N GLN A 480 -14.71 -42.86 -3.71
CA GLN A 480 -13.66 -43.87 -3.61
C GLN A 480 -12.48 -43.53 -4.53
N ILE A 481 -11.26 -43.60 -3.99
CA ILE A 481 -10.02 -43.44 -4.76
C ILE A 481 -9.56 -44.82 -5.27
N ARG A 482 -9.16 -44.90 -6.53
CA ARG A 482 -8.70 -46.17 -7.14
C ARG A 482 -7.18 -46.31 -7.04
N LEU A 483 -6.69 -47.41 -6.49
CA LEU A 483 -5.24 -47.69 -6.47
C LEU A 483 -4.70 -47.95 -7.88
N ALA A 484 -3.45 -47.55 -8.11
CA ALA A 484 -2.68 -48.00 -9.26
C ALA A 484 -2.32 -49.49 -9.08
N ALA A 485 -2.34 -50.26 -10.16
CA ALA A 485 -1.95 -51.67 -10.09
C ALA A 485 -0.44 -51.82 -9.80
N GLY A 486 -0.11 -52.80 -8.96
CA GLY A 486 1.22 -53.43 -8.92
C GLY A 486 2.31 -52.75 -8.08
N ASN A 487 2.08 -51.60 -7.44
CA ASN A 487 3.12 -50.95 -6.62
C ASN A 487 2.68 -50.49 -5.21
N PHE A 488 1.41 -50.12 -5.03
CA PHE A 488 0.88 -49.71 -3.73
C PHE A 488 -0.34 -50.56 -3.34
N THR A 489 -0.46 -50.83 -2.05
CA THR A 489 -1.63 -51.46 -1.43
C THR A 489 -2.27 -50.48 -0.45
N ALA A 490 -3.60 -50.45 -0.34
CA ALA A 490 -4.22 -49.61 0.68
C ALA A 490 -4.40 -50.35 1.99
N GLN A 491 -4.11 -49.66 3.08
CA GLN A 491 -4.46 -50.10 4.43
C GLN A 491 -5.91 -49.67 4.72
N GLY A 492 -6.85 -50.48 4.23
CA GLY A 492 -8.28 -50.20 4.29
C GLY A 492 -8.77 -49.43 3.06
N ALA A 493 -9.94 -48.80 3.18
CA ALA A 493 -10.54 -48.07 2.07
C ALA A 493 -10.01 -46.63 1.98
N VAL A 494 -9.68 -46.20 0.76
CA VAL A 494 -9.15 -44.87 0.46
C VAL A 494 -10.22 -44.03 -0.21
N TRP A 495 -10.42 -42.82 0.30
CA TRP A 495 -11.53 -41.95 -0.09
C TRP A 495 -11.07 -40.51 -0.27
N CYS A 496 -11.83 -39.72 -1.02
CA CYS A 496 -11.81 -38.27 -0.93
C CYS A 496 -13.19 -37.72 -0.61
N TYR A 497 -13.22 -36.56 0.00
CA TYR A 497 -14.42 -35.78 0.27
C TYR A 497 -14.35 -34.49 -0.54
N ILE A 498 -15.51 -34.05 -1.03
CA ILE A 498 -15.70 -32.71 -1.58
C ILE A 498 -16.58 -31.94 -0.59
N LEU A 499 -16.06 -30.85 -0.01
CA LEU A 499 -16.79 -29.94 0.87
C LEU A 499 -17.23 -28.72 0.08
N GLU A 500 -18.48 -28.30 0.24
CA GLU A 500 -19.09 -27.14 -0.44
C GLU A 500 -18.81 -27.12 -1.95
N ASP A 501 -18.86 -28.30 -2.56
CA ASP A 501 -18.59 -28.54 -3.99
C ASP A 501 -17.21 -28.10 -4.51
N SER A 502 -16.31 -27.59 -3.67
CA SER A 502 -15.06 -26.97 -4.11
C SER A 502 -13.82 -27.60 -3.46
N PHE A 503 -13.91 -27.98 -2.19
CA PHE A 503 -12.75 -28.34 -1.39
C PHE A 503 -12.54 -29.86 -1.34
N VAL A 504 -11.44 -30.35 -1.89
CA VAL A 504 -11.10 -31.77 -1.93
C VAL A 504 -10.16 -32.12 -0.78
N GLN A 505 -10.51 -33.14 0.00
CA GLN A 505 -9.65 -33.72 1.02
C GLN A 505 -9.57 -35.24 0.85
N CYS A 506 -8.36 -35.78 0.68
CA CYS A 506 -8.14 -37.22 0.62
C CYS A 506 -8.00 -37.82 2.03
N ARG A 507 -8.28 -39.11 2.16
CA ARG A 507 -8.06 -39.92 3.36
C ARG A 507 -7.71 -41.34 3.00
N GLY A 508 -6.85 -41.92 3.82
CA GLY A 508 -6.44 -43.32 3.72
C GLY A 508 -4.92 -43.44 3.69
N VAL A 509 -4.44 -44.62 4.04
CA VAL A 509 -3.02 -44.93 4.05
C VAL A 509 -2.73 -45.93 2.95
N VAL A 510 -1.66 -45.69 2.20
CA VAL A 510 -1.17 -46.58 1.15
C VAL A 510 0.25 -47.03 1.49
N ILE A 511 0.55 -48.30 1.26
CA ILE A 511 1.84 -48.92 1.58
C ILE A 511 2.43 -49.44 0.28
N GLY A 512 3.66 -49.02 -0.01
CA GLY A 512 4.36 -49.43 -1.22
C GLY A 512 5.69 -48.72 -1.35
N THR A 513 6.27 -48.79 -2.55
CA THR A 513 7.58 -48.19 -2.84
C THR A 513 7.43 -46.97 -3.74
N CYS A 514 7.94 -45.81 -3.31
CA CYS A 514 8.15 -44.65 -4.19
C CYS A 514 9.49 -44.82 -4.93
N PRO A 515 9.49 -45.13 -6.24
CA PRO A 515 10.73 -45.31 -6.98
C PRO A 515 11.34 -43.95 -7.37
N LYS A 516 12.64 -43.94 -7.63
CA LYS A 516 13.35 -42.74 -8.12
C LYS A 516 12.95 -42.36 -9.56
N THR A 517 12.58 -43.34 -10.37
CA THR A 517 12.24 -43.16 -11.80
C THR A 517 10.93 -43.87 -12.12
N HIS A 518 10.18 -43.34 -13.08
CA HIS A 518 8.96 -43.98 -13.57
C HIS A 518 9.31 -45.00 -14.65
N ASP A 519 9.23 -46.28 -14.30
CA ASP A 519 9.44 -47.42 -15.18
C ASP A 519 8.46 -48.54 -14.79
N PRO A 520 7.18 -48.43 -15.19
CA PRO A 520 6.14 -49.35 -14.77
C PRO A 520 6.32 -50.76 -15.35
N GLU A 521 7.02 -50.91 -16.49
CA GLU A 521 7.29 -52.21 -17.11
C GLU A 521 8.22 -53.06 -16.23
N ASN A 522 9.12 -52.42 -15.48
CA ASN A 522 10.02 -53.06 -14.53
C ASN A 522 9.56 -52.92 -13.06
N GLY A 523 8.26 -52.66 -12.82
CA GLY A 523 7.68 -52.57 -11.48
C GLY A 523 7.96 -51.26 -10.73
N ARG A 524 8.62 -50.28 -11.35
CA ARG A 524 8.92 -48.96 -10.77
C ARG A 524 7.85 -47.93 -11.13
N ASN A 525 6.65 -48.11 -10.60
CA ASN A 525 5.51 -47.25 -10.94
C ASN A 525 5.35 -46.07 -9.95
N ILE A 526 5.66 -44.83 -10.33
CA ILE A 526 5.44 -43.66 -9.44
C ILE A 526 3.96 -43.42 -9.10
N ARG A 527 3.01 -43.99 -9.88
CA ARG A 527 1.57 -43.81 -9.66
C ARG A 527 1.13 -44.61 -8.45
N ILE A 528 0.50 -43.93 -7.51
CA ILE A 528 -0.02 -44.49 -6.26
C ILE A 528 -1.49 -44.85 -6.43
N CYS A 529 -2.29 -43.86 -6.80
CA CYS A 529 -3.73 -43.99 -6.95
C CYS A 529 -4.29 -42.89 -7.86
N ARG A 530 -5.57 -42.94 -8.18
CA ARG A 530 -6.24 -42.02 -9.09
C ARG A 530 -7.53 -41.50 -8.48
N LEU A 531 -7.68 -40.18 -8.49
CA LEU A 531 -8.87 -39.46 -8.07
C LEU A 531 -10.04 -39.69 -9.05
N PRO A 532 -11.27 -39.78 -8.53
CA PRO A 532 -12.48 -39.77 -9.36
C PRO A 532 -12.58 -38.45 -10.13
N VAL A 533 -13.27 -38.47 -11.27
CA VAL A 533 -13.36 -37.33 -12.20
C VAL A 533 -13.83 -36.06 -11.48
N GLU A 534 -14.81 -36.18 -10.59
CA GLU A 534 -15.40 -35.05 -9.86
C GLU A 534 -14.43 -34.35 -8.88
N ALA A 535 -13.34 -35.02 -8.51
CA ALA A 535 -12.38 -34.56 -7.50
C ALA A 535 -11.00 -34.23 -8.08
N ARG A 536 -10.86 -34.12 -9.42
CA ARG A 536 -9.56 -33.84 -10.05
C ARG A 536 -9.23 -32.34 -9.98
N PRO A 537 -7.96 -31.97 -9.77
CA PRO A 537 -7.55 -30.57 -9.86
C PRO A 537 -7.53 -30.11 -11.32
N ARG A 538 -7.69 -28.79 -11.55
CA ARG A 538 -7.56 -28.19 -12.89
C ARG A 538 -6.12 -28.24 -13.41
N ARG A 539 -5.14 -28.10 -12.51
CA ARG A 539 -3.70 -28.08 -12.79
C ARG A 539 -2.94 -29.07 -11.91
N GLY A 540 -1.68 -29.34 -12.27
CA GLY A 540 -0.80 -30.17 -11.45
C GLY A 540 -0.53 -29.51 -10.10
N LEU A 541 -0.68 -30.26 -9.02
CA LEU A 541 -0.49 -29.77 -7.65
C LEU A 541 0.53 -30.64 -6.91
N GLN A 542 1.47 -30.02 -6.21
CA GLN A 542 2.50 -30.72 -5.44
C GLN A 542 2.31 -30.56 -3.93
N PHE A 543 2.49 -31.65 -3.19
CA PHE A 543 2.29 -31.73 -1.75
C PHE A 543 3.50 -32.37 -1.09
N ALA A 544 3.85 -31.92 0.12
CA ALA A 544 4.78 -32.67 0.96
C ALA A 544 4.03 -33.72 1.76
N ALA A 545 4.57 -34.93 1.83
CA ALA A 545 4.05 -35.99 2.67
C ALA A 545 5.19 -36.74 3.37
N LEU A 546 4.83 -37.58 4.34
CA LEU A 546 5.76 -38.47 5.03
C LEU A 546 5.47 -39.90 4.62
N SER A 547 6.51 -40.62 4.19
CA SER A 547 6.52 -42.07 4.13
C SER A 547 7.09 -42.62 5.44
N ARG A 548 6.37 -43.55 6.07
CA ARG A 548 6.77 -44.20 7.32
C ARG A 548 6.96 -45.69 7.11
N GLU A 549 8.16 -46.17 7.33
CA GLU A 549 8.46 -47.61 7.30
C GLU A 549 8.51 -48.12 8.73
N ALA A 550 7.83 -49.24 8.98
CA ALA A 550 7.81 -49.89 10.29
C ALA A 550 8.71 -51.13 10.25
N TYR A 551 9.61 -51.27 11.21
CA TYR A 551 10.48 -52.44 11.33
C TYR A 551 10.60 -52.89 12.78
N ASP A 552 10.81 -54.19 12.96
CA ASP A 552 10.93 -54.83 14.28
C ASP A 552 12.39 -54.74 14.77
N VAL A 553 12.57 -54.14 15.94
CA VAL A 553 13.85 -54.14 16.67
C VAL A 553 13.64 -54.84 18.01
N GLY A 554 13.79 -56.17 18.01
CA GLY A 554 13.76 -56.97 19.24
C GLY A 554 12.37 -57.08 19.89
N GLY A 555 11.30 -57.19 19.10
CA GLY A 555 9.90 -57.24 19.55
C GLY A 555 9.24 -55.88 19.69
N HIS A 556 9.96 -54.79 19.37
CA HIS A 556 9.45 -53.42 19.38
C HIS A 556 9.37 -52.86 17.97
N ILE A 557 8.17 -52.42 17.57
CA ILE A 557 7.96 -51.75 16.29
C ILE A 557 8.55 -50.34 16.37
N THR A 558 9.58 -50.09 15.57
CA THR A 558 10.20 -48.77 15.38
C THR A 558 9.80 -48.22 14.00
N TYR A 559 9.78 -46.90 13.85
CA TYR A 559 9.44 -46.25 12.58
C TYR A 559 10.57 -45.36 12.08
N THR A 560 10.91 -45.47 10.80
CA THR A 560 11.69 -44.47 10.06
C THR A 560 10.73 -43.59 9.28
N SER A 561 10.98 -42.28 9.25
CA SER A 561 10.20 -41.32 8.48
C SER A 561 11.07 -40.68 7.41
N SER A 562 10.57 -40.63 6.18
CA SER A 562 11.21 -39.93 5.07
C SER A 562 10.22 -39.01 4.38
N ARG A 563 10.72 -37.87 3.91
CA ARG A 563 9.92 -36.89 3.18
C ARG A 563 9.76 -37.36 1.74
N VAL A 564 8.54 -37.29 1.22
CA VAL A 564 8.20 -37.60 -0.16
C VAL A 564 7.37 -36.45 -0.74
N ALA A 565 7.58 -36.14 -2.01
CA ALA A 565 6.75 -35.18 -2.72
C ALA A 565 5.65 -35.95 -3.45
N LEU A 566 4.40 -35.53 -3.30
CA LEU A 566 3.27 -36.10 -4.02
C LEU A 566 2.80 -35.11 -5.08
N THR A 567 2.60 -35.58 -6.31
CA THR A 567 2.02 -34.78 -7.38
C THR A 567 0.63 -35.31 -7.71
N VAL A 568 -0.37 -34.44 -7.66
CA VAL A 568 -1.71 -34.72 -8.17
C VAL A 568 -1.84 -34.06 -9.54
N THR A 569 -2.00 -34.89 -10.56
CA THR A 569 -2.07 -34.47 -11.96
C THR A 569 -3.51 -34.13 -12.36
N PRO A 570 -3.73 -33.32 -13.42
CA PRO A 570 -5.07 -32.96 -13.89
C PRO A 570 -5.94 -34.16 -14.30
N ASP A 571 -5.33 -35.24 -14.79
CA ASP A 571 -6.05 -36.48 -15.13
C ASP A 571 -6.32 -37.37 -13.91
N GLY A 572 -5.95 -36.89 -12.72
CA GLY A 572 -6.32 -37.42 -11.41
C GLY A 572 -5.28 -38.36 -10.80
N TRP A 573 -4.14 -38.63 -11.43
CA TRP A 573 -3.12 -39.49 -10.80
C TRP A 573 -2.45 -38.78 -9.64
N ILE A 574 -2.36 -39.50 -8.52
CA ILE A 574 -1.51 -39.19 -7.39
C ILE A 574 -0.21 -39.97 -7.60
N CYS A 575 0.89 -39.25 -7.79
CA CYS A 575 2.22 -39.78 -8.05
C CYS A 575 3.14 -39.47 -6.87
N GLY A 576 3.97 -40.42 -6.46
CA GLY A 576 5.00 -40.23 -5.44
C GLY A 576 6.38 -40.03 -6.04
N HIS A 577 7.10 -39.02 -5.58
CA HIS A 577 8.44 -38.66 -6.01
C HIS A 577 9.41 -38.70 -4.83
N SER A 578 10.57 -39.31 -5.05
CA SER A 578 11.67 -39.36 -4.08
C SER A 578 13.03 -39.37 -4.77
N THR A 579 14.06 -38.90 -4.08
CA THR A 579 15.45 -38.90 -4.57
C THR A 579 16.11 -40.28 -4.53
N ARG A 580 15.55 -41.19 -3.74
CA ARG A 580 15.97 -42.59 -3.59
C ARG A 580 14.75 -43.50 -3.57
N GLU A 581 14.95 -44.80 -3.77
CA GLU A 581 13.85 -45.77 -3.56
C GLU A 581 13.46 -45.74 -2.08
N MET A 582 12.17 -45.53 -1.83
CA MET A 582 11.61 -45.35 -0.49
C MET A 582 10.41 -46.27 -0.32
N GLU A 583 10.54 -47.29 0.53
CA GLU A 583 9.42 -48.11 0.96
C GLU A 583 8.73 -47.48 2.18
N GLY A 584 7.42 -47.62 2.30
CA GLY A 584 6.70 -47.25 3.50
C GLY A 584 5.22 -46.91 3.30
N ALA A 585 4.59 -46.55 4.41
CA ALA A 585 3.21 -46.10 4.50
C ALA A 585 3.10 -44.59 4.30
N ILE A 586 2.29 -44.15 3.35
CA ILE A 586 2.00 -42.75 3.05
C ILE A 586 0.55 -42.46 3.43
N ASP A 587 0.35 -41.47 4.28
CA ASP A 587 -0.99 -40.94 4.59
C ASP A 587 -1.39 -39.90 3.54
N LEU A 588 -2.47 -40.18 2.82
CA LEU A 588 -3.00 -39.30 1.77
C LEU A 588 -3.74 -38.09 2.34
N SER A 589 -3.91 -37.96 3.65
CA SER A 589 -4.53 -36.80 4.31
C SER A 589 -3.79 -35.48 4.06
N ALA A 590 -2.52 -35.54 3.65
CA ALA A 590 -1.75 -34.38 3.18
C ALA A 590 -2.32 -33.75 1.90
N ILE A 591 -3.06 -34.52 1.09
CA ILE A 591 -3.65 -34.04 -0.17
C ILE A 591 -4.97 -33.35 0.14
N ARG A 592 -4.90 -32.02 0.18
CA ARG A 592 -6.03 -31.11 0.43
C ARG A 592 -5.90 -29.87 -0.45
N PHE A 593 -6.91 -29.59 -1.25
CA PHE A 593 -6.84 -28.55 -2.28
C PHE A 593 -8.24 -28.07 -2.68
N CYS A 594 -8.31 -26.94 -3.37
CA CYS A 594 -9.56 -26.41 -3.92
C CYS A 594 -9.60 -26.60 -5.43
N LYS A 595 -10.76 -27.00 -5.96
CA LYS A 595 -10.97 -27.19 -7.40
C LYS A 595 -11.49 -25.93 -8.10
N GLN A 596 -12.00 -24.97 -7.35
CA GLN A 596 -12.43 -23.66 -7.84
C GLN A 596 -11.25 -22.68 -7.83
N GLY A 597 -11.40 -21.55 -8.52
CA GLY A 597 -10.41 -20.47 -8.44
C GLY A 597 -10.38 -19.85 -7.05
N GLY A 598 -9.20 -19.40 -6.64
CA GLY A 598 -8.98 -18.73 -5.37
C GLY A 598 -8.52 -17.30 -5.59
N ILE A 599 -8.46 -16.53 -4.50
CA ILE A 599 -7.89 -15.19 -4.53
C ILE A 599 -6.39 -15.30 -4.70
N SER A 600 -5.87 -14.76 -5.79
CA SER A 600 -4.43 -14.74 -5.99
C SER A 600 -3.73 -13.88 -4.94
N LEU A 601 -2.72 -14.43 -4.28
CA LEU A 601 -1.92 -13.76 -3.26
C LEU A 601 -0.64 -13.18 -3.85
N THR A 602 0.14 -14.02 -4.52
CA THR A 602 1.44 -13.69 -5.11
C THR A 602 1.82 -14.78 -6.10
N ASP A 603 2.53 -14.43 -7.15
CA ASP A 603 2.97 -15.36 -8.20
C ASP A 603 1.79 -16.23 -8.69
N GLU A 604 1.92 -17.56 -8.57
CA GLU A 604 0.89 -18.55 -8.93
C GLU A 604 0.12 -19.07 -7.70
N VAL A 605 0.32 -18.47 -6.53
CA VAL A 605 -0.30 -18.87 -5.26
C VAL A 605 -1.66 -18.21 -5.10
N THR A 606 -2.66 -19.05 -4.91
CA THR A 606 -4.04 -18.69 -4.63
C THR A 606 -4.43 -19.04 -3.19
N LEU A 607 -5.29 -18.22 -2.60
CA LEU A 607 -5.88 -18.40 -1.29
C LEU A 607 -7.36 -18.73 -1.44
N HIS A 608 -7.77 -19.75 -0.73
CA HIS A 608 -9.13 -20.26 -0.69
C HIS A 608 -9.61 -20.26 0.76
N THR A 609 -10.91 -20.04 0.97
CA THR A 609 -11.51 -20.28 2.28
C THR A 609 -12.77 -21.11 2.17
N VAL A 610 -13.04 -21.86 3.23
CA VAL A 610 -14.28 -22.62 3.40
C VAL A 610 -14.76 -22.46 4.84
N ASP A 611 -16.04 -22.13 5.02
CA ASP A 611 -16.64 -21.92 6.33
C ASP A 611 -17.36 -23.21 6.78
N VAL A 612 -16.74 -23.98 7.66
CA VAL A 612 -17.26 -25.26 8.14
C VAL A 612 -17.68 -25.15 9.60
N ARG A 613 -18.98 -25.25 9.87
CA ARG A 613 -19.56 -25.33 11.23
C ARG A 613 -19.11 -24.19 12.17
N GLY A 614 -19.01 -22.97 11.63
CA GLY A 614 -18.62 -21.78 12.40
C GLY A 614 -17.11 -21.57 12.55
N SER A 615 -16.29 -22.40 11.89
CA SER A 615 -14.86 -22.16 11.70
C SER A 615 -14.58 -21.83 10.25
N ARG A 616 -13.69 -20.88 9.98
CA ARG A 616 -13.14 -20.61 8.65
C ARG A 616 -11.82 -21.33 8.49
N LEU A 617 -11.68 -22.10 7.42
CA LEU A 617 -10.42 -22.73 7.04
C LEU A 617 -9.83 -21.95 5.87
N VAL A 618 -8.54 -21.65 5.92
CA VAL A 618 -7.76 -21.10 4.82
C VAL A 618 -6.98 -22.23 4.17
N CYS A 619 -6.91 -22.27 2.85
CA CYS A 619 -6.05 -23.16 2.08
C CYS A 619 -5.27 -22.36 1.03
N LEU A 620 -3.96 -22.58 0.97
CA LEU A 620 -3.10 -22.04 -0.07
C LEU A 620 -2.82 -23.10 -1.13
N GLN A 621 -2.76 -22.67 -2.38
CA GLN A 621 -2.60 -23.55 -3.54
C GLN A 621 -1.83 -22.84 -4.65
N GLY A 622 -0.76 -23.47 -5.11
CA GLY A 622 0.12 -22.94 -6.16
C GLY A 622 1.60 -23.01 -5.78
N HIS A 623 2.41 -22.25 -6.49
CA HIS A 623 3.86 -22.17 -6.31
C HIS A 623 4.36 -20.74 -6.42
N LEU A 624 5.47 -20.47 -5.75
CA LEU A 624 6.24 -19.25 -5.89
C LEU A 624 7.29 -19.44 -6.97
N SER A 625 7.52 -18.41 -7.77
CA SER A 625 8.57 -18.40 -8.80
C SER A 625 9.94 -18.61 -8.16
N GLU A 626 10.90 -19.09 -8.95
CA GLU A 626 12.28 -19.33 -8.50
C GLU A 626 12.89 -18.06 -7.87
N CYS A 627 13.35 -18.17 -6.61
CA CYS A 627 13.84 -17.03 -5.82
C CYS A 627 15.12 -17.35 -5.03
N PHE A 628 15.96 -16.33 -4.78
CA PHE A 628 17.10 -16.41 -3.86
C PHE A 628 16.68 -16.05 -2.42
N TYR A 629 16.36 -17.06 -1.60
CA TYR A 629 15.71 -16.86 -0.31
C TYR A 629 16.61 -16.29 0.80
N VAL A 630 17.94 -16.45 0.73
CA VAL A 630 18.86 -15.86 1.74
C VAL A 630 18.77 -14.34 1.77
N LEU A 631 18.71 -13.71 0.58
CA LEU A 631 18.59 -12.27 0.41
C LEU A 631 17.21 -11.75 0.85
N GLN A 632 16.22 -12.65 0.95
CA GLN A 632 14.83 -12.34 1.24
C GLN A 632 14.33 -12.92 2.56
N SER A 633 15.19 -13.57 3.36
CA SER A 633 14.82 -14.32 4.59
C SER A 633 14.10 -13.50 5.67
N LYS A 634 14.21 -12.16 5.60
CA LYS A 634 13.50 -11.22 6.49
C LYS A 634 12.21 -10.66 5.90
N ARG A 635 11.91 -10.91 4.62
CA ARG A 635 10.70 -10.46 3.94
C ARG A 635 9.67 -11.60 3.93
N PRO A 636 8.38 -11.28 4.10
CA PRO A 636 7.32 -12.26 3.91
C PRO A 636 7.21 -12.64 2.44
N LEU A 637 7.01 -13.93 2.18
CA LEU A 637 6.70 -14.50 0.87
C LEU A 637 5.32 -14.04 0.39
N ALA A 638 4.35 -13.95 1.31
CA ALA A 638 3.00 -13.49 1.03
C ALA A 638 2.38 -12.86 2.27
N MET A 639 1.46 -11.92 2.07
CA MET A 639 0.63 -11.33 3.13
C MET A 639 -0.77 -11.95 3.08
N LEU A 640 -1.34 -12.22 4.24
CA LEU A 640 -2.68 -12.82 4.37
C LEU A 640 -3.71 -11.74 4.70
N PRO A 641 -4.91 -11.79 4.12
CA PRO A 641 -6.01 -10.90 4.49
C PRO A 641 -6.36 -11.00 5.97
N GLU A 642 -6.92 -9.93 6.53
CA GLU A 642 -7.30 -9.90 7.95
C GLU A 642 -8.27 -11.00 8.36
N SER A 643 -9.23 -11.32 7.50
CA SER A 643 -10.20 -12.41 7.65
C SER A 643 -9.58 -13.82 7.55
N CYS A 644 -8.28 -13.91 7.28
CA CYS A 644 -7.50 -15.15 7.14
C CYS A 644 -6.42 -15.28 8.21
N ARG A 645 -6.48 -14.50 9.28
CA ARG A 645 -5.52 -14.53 10.40
C ARG A 645 -5.41 -15.94 11.00
N PRO A 646 -4.22 -16.57 11.05
CA PRO A 646 -4.06 -17.85 11.73
C PRO A 646 -4.21 -17.67 13.25
N LYS A 647 -4.66 -18.71 13.97
CA LYS A 647 -4.78 -18.69 15.44
C LYS A 647 -3.46 -18.44 16.16
N GLU A 648 -2.38 -18.97 15.60
CA GLU A 648 -1.04 -18.96 16.17
C GLU A 648 0.00 -19.11 15.06
N VAL A 649 1.27 -19.12 15.43
CA VAL A 649 2.37 -19.37 14.51
C VAL A 649 2.36 -20.86 14.11
N LEU A 650 2.11 -21.13 12.84
CA LEU A 650 2.05 -22.48 12.28
C LEU A 650 3.24 -22.75 11.37
N HIS A 651 3.70 -24.00 11.34
CA HIS A 651 4.83 -24.43 10.52
C HIS A 651 4.39 -25.52 9.56
N PHE A 652 4.77 -25.38 8.30
CA PHE A 652 4.48 -26.32 7.23
C PHE A 652 5.76 -26.71 6.52
N VAL A 653 5.85 -27.99 6.18
CA VAL A 653 6.86 -28.47 5.23
C VAL A 653 6.20 -28.51 3.87
N THR A 654 6.89 -28.00 2.86
CA THR A 654 6.41 -27.92 1.48
C THR A 654 7.50 -28.45 0.53
N PRO A 655 7.14 -29.04 -0.62
CA PRO A 655 8.13 -29.47 -1.59
C PRO A 655 8.65 -28.27 -2.41
N GLY A 656 9.90 -28.36 -2.84
CA GLY A 656 10.47 -27.51 -3.89
C GLY A 656 10.63 -28.26 -5.21
N SER A 657 11.00 -27.55 -6.28
CA SER A 657 11.26 -28.15 -7.60
C SER A 657 12.61 -28.89 -7.65
N GLY A 658 13.56 -28.55 -6.76
CA GLY A 658 14.82 -29.26 -6.61
C GLY A 658 14.64 -30.74 -6.19
N PRO A 659 15.47 -31.68 -6.68
CA PRO A 659 15.38 -33.09 -6.28
C PRO A 659 15.54 -33.28 -4.75
N GLY A 660 14.44 -33.64 -4.09
CA GLY A 660 14.41 -33.82 -2.63
C GLY A 660 14.43 -32.51 -1.84
N ALA A 661 14.16 -31.39 -2.51
CA ALA A 661 14.03 -30.11 -1.86
C ALA A 661 12.72 -30.05 -1.08
N PHE A 662 12.85 -29.63 0.18
CA PHE A 662 11.73 -29.38 1.07
C PHE A 662 12.03 -28.13 1.86
N HIS A 663 11.05 -27.23 1.93
CA HIS A 663 11.17 -25.97 2.60
C HIS A 663 10.31 -25.93 3.86
N LEU A 664 10.76 -25.18 4.86
CA LEU A 664 10.01 -24.86 6.04
C LEU A 664 9.37 -23.48 5.86
N ILE A 665 8.04 -23.45 5.83
CA ILE A 665 7.25 -22.23 5.76
C ILE A 665 6.56 -22.00 7.09
N GLN A 666 6.66 -20.78 7.58
CA GLN A 666 6.04 -20.33 8.82
C GLN A 666 4.91 -19.37 8.48
N VAL A 667 3.68 -19.73 8.85
CA VAL A 667 2.50 -18.86 8.74
C VAL A 667 2.28 -18.20 10.08
N ARG A 668 2.38 -16.87 10.15
CA ARG A 668 2.33 -16.13 11.42
C ARG A 668 1.11 -15.22 11.46
N PRO A 669 0.47 -15.07 12.63
CA PRO A 669 -0.48 -14.01 12.83
C PRO A 669 0.27 -12.67 12.86
N THR A 670 -0.25 -11.69 12.15
CA THR A 670 0.26 -10.32 12.16
C THR A 670 -0.90 -9.39 12.41
N GLN A 671 -0.70 -8.37 13.25
CA GLN A 671 -1.71 -7.36 13.52
C GLN A 671 -1.34 -6.09 12.77
N GLY A 672 -2.16 -5.72 11.79
CA GLY A 672 -2.03 -4.52 10.98
C GLY A 672 -3.33 -4.28 10.22
N SER A 673 -3.61 -3.03 9.84
CA SER A 673 -4.85 -2.69 9.12
C SER A 673 -4.96 -3.52 7.82
N GLY A 674 -5.96 -4.40 7.73
CA GLY A 674 -6.20 -5.25 6.56
C GLY A 674 -5.28 -6.47 6.43
N ILE A 675 -4.37 -6.69 7.37
CA ILE A 675 -3.41 -7.81 7.36
C ILE A 675 -3.72 -8.74 8.54
N GLY A 676 -3.97 -10.01 8.22
CA GLY A 676 -4.23 -11.06 9.22
C GLY A 676 -2.99 -11.87 9.55
N GLY A 677 -2.05 -11.96 8.62
CA GLY A 677 -0.88 -12.80 8.78
C GLY A 677 0.15 -12.60 7.69
N ASP A 678 1.27 -13.30 7.83
CA ASP A 678 2.31 -13.38 6.82
C ASP A 678 2.86 -14.80 6.67
N LEU A 679 3.45 -15.07 5.51
CA LEU A 679 4.18 -16.29 5.21
C LEU A 679 5.67 -16.00 5.21
N MET A 680 6.43 -16.70 6.03
CA MET A 680 7.89 -16.56 6.11
C MET A 680 8.56 -17.85 5.67
N TRP A 681 9.58 -17.72 4.84
CA TRP A 681 10.53 -18.80 4.60
C TRP A 681 11.48 -18.95 5.79
N LYS A 682 11.66 -20.17 6.29
CA LYS A 682 12.48 -20.50 7.46
C LYS A 682 13.47 -21.64 7.24
N ASP A 683 13.56 -22.13 6.01
CA ASP A 683 14.61 -23.05 5.64
C ASP A 683 15.96 -22.30 5.57
N GLY A 684 17.08 -23.03 5.62
CA GLY A 684 18.43 -22.48 5.47
C GLY A 684 19.30 -23.33 4.54
N VAL A 685 18.76 -24.42 3.99
CA VAL A 685 19.49 -25.37 3.15
C VAL A 685 19.30 -25.04 1.67
N TRP A 686 18.06 -24.81 1.24
CA TRP A 686 17.73 -24.57 -0.17
C TRP A 686 17.55 -23.09 -0.46
N ASN A 687 18.66 -22.43 -0.76
CA ASN A 687 18.72 -20.97 -0.91
C ASN A 687 18.27 -20.45 -2.28
N HIS A 688 17.98 -21.35 -3.23
CA HIS A 688 17.49 -21.09 -4.57
C HIS A 688 16.61 -22.26 -5.02
N ASP A 689 15.30 -22.05 -5.12
CA ASP A 689 14.33 -23.05 -5.58
C ASP A 689 12.99 -22.38 -5.92
N GLU A 690 12.09 -23.15 -6.53
CA GLU A 690 10.65 -22.88 -6.60
C GLU A 690 9.96 -23.51 -5.39
N VAL A 691 9.05 -22.80 -4.72
CA VAL A 691 8.40 -23.30 -3.49
C VAL A 691 6.92 -23.54 -3.72
N HIS A 692 6.45 -24.78 -3.55
CA HIS A 692 5.04 -25.12 -3.68
C HIS A 692 4.29 -24.91 -2.36
N LEU A 693 3.33 -23.99 -2.30
CA LEU A 693 2.54 -23.72 -1.08
C LEU A 693 1.24 -24.53 -1.00
N THR A 694 1.04 -25.47 -1.93
CA THR A 694 -0.18 -26.26 -1.99
C THR A 694 -0.32 -27.19 -0.78
N GLY A 695 -1.50 -27.18 -0.18
CA GLY A 695 -1.81 -27.99 0.99
C GLY A 695 -1.42 -27.33 2.32
N ILE A 696 -0.91 -26.09 2.33
CA ILE A 696 -0.90 -25.26 3.53
C ILE A 696 -2.35 -24.91 3.84
N MET A 697 -2.87 -25.47 4.94
CA MET A 697 -4.24 -25.24 5.36
C MET A 697 -4.31 -25.13 6.88
N TYR A 698 -5.05 -24.13 7.35
CA TYR A 698 -5.15 -23.80 8.77
C TYR A 698 -6.50 -23.17 9.11
N GLU A 699 -6.85 -23.22 10.39
CA GLU A 699 -8.07 -22.58 10.91
C GLU A 699 -7.80 -21.13 11.30
N VAL A 700 -8.73 -20.26 10.93
CA VAL A 700 -8.69 -18.83 11.23
C VAL A 700 -8.96 -18.57 12.71
N SER A 701 -8.38 -17.49 13.23
CA SER A 701 -8.58 -17.04 14.61
C SER A 701 -10.01 -16.55 14.85
N ALA A 702 -10.52 -16.76 16.07
CA ALA A 702 -11.92 -16.48 16.39
C ALA A 702 -12.31 -15.01 16.20
N ASP A 703 -11.39 -14.09 16.46
CA ASP A 703 -11.53 -12.65 16.22
C ASP A 703 -11.67 -12.32 14.73
N ALA A 704 -10.95 -13.04 13.87
CA ALA A 704 -10.99 -12.83 12.42
C ALA A 704 -12.22 -13.47 11.72
N LEU A 705 -12.95 -14.36 12.40
CA LEU A 705 -14.22 -14.91 11.88
C LEU A 705 -15.32 -13.84 11.72
N SER A 706 -15.25 -12.78 12.53
CA SER A 706 -16.18 -11.64 12.44
C SER A 706 -15.93 -10.77 11.20
N LEU A 707 -14.77 -10.92 10.57
CA LEU A 707 -14.40 -10.18 9.38
C LEU A 707 -14.91 -10.91 8.15
N SER A 708 -15.60 -10.17 7.28
CA SER A 708 -16.03 -10.69 5.98
C SER A 708 -14.81 -11.13 5.17
N PHE A 709 -14.82 -12.37 4.70
CA PHE A 709 -13.83 -12.87 3.76
C PHE A 709 -14.21 -12.41 2.35
N LEU A 710 -13.63 -11.28 1.93
CA LEU A 710 -13.69 -10.73 0.57
C LEU A 710 -15.06 -10.73 -0.14
N ASP A 711 -16.16 -10.89 0.59
CA ASP A 711 -17.47 -10.33 0.30
C ASP A 711 -18.45 -10.45 1.47
N ALA A 712 -19.11 -9.34 1.76
CA ALA A 712 -20.44 -9.32 2.36
C ALA A 712 -21.17 -8.15 1.68
N SER A 713 -21.73 -8.50 0.52
CA SER A 713 -22.67 -7.76 -0.34
C SER A 713 -22.16 -6.48 -0.99
N TRP A 714 -21.25 -6.59 -1.96
CA TRP A 714 -21.39 -5.72 -3.12
C TRP A 714 -22.60 -6.27 -3.88
N SER A 715 -23.69 -5.49 -3.98
CA SER A 715 -24.77 -5.91 -4.89
C SER A 715 -24.17 -5.99 -6.30
N GLN A 716 -24.80 -6.79 -7.18
CA GLN A 716 -24.41 -6.85 -8.59
C GLN A 716 -24.25 -5.44 -9.19
N GLU A 717 -25.03 -4.48 -8.71
CA GLU A 717 -24.97 -3.07 -9.08
C GLU A 717 -23.68 -2.37 -8.61
N ILE A 718 -23.18 -2.62 -7.39
CA ILE A 718 -21.93 -2.02 -6.91
C ILE A 718 -20.71 -2.65 -7.60
N LEU A 719 -20.73 -3.96 -7.90
CA LEU A 719 -19.69 -4.60 -8.72
C LEU A 719 -19.63 -3.98 -10.12
N ARG A 720 -20.79 -3.79 -10.77
CA ARG A 720 -20.89 -3.12 -12.07
C ARG A 720 -20.33 -1.69 -12.04
N ILE A 721 -20.67 -0.91 -11.01
CA ILE A 721 -20.12 0.44 -10.84
C ILE A 721 -18.60 0.39 -10.67
N PHE A 722 -18.10 -0.54 -9.85
CA PHE A 722 -16.68 -0.67 -9.55
C PHE A 722 -15.85 -1.05 -10.78
N VAL A 723 -16.33 -2.01 -11.58
CA VAL A 723 -15.67 -2.37 -12.85
C VAL A 723 -15.82 -1.26 -13.90
N ALA A 724 -16.99 -0.63 -14.00
CA ALA A 724 -17.20 0.48 -14.93
C ALA A 724 -16.33 1.70 -14.62
N GLU A 725 -16.07 2.02 -13.35
CA GLU A 725 -15.12 3.07 -12.96
C GLU A 725 -13.69 2.71 -13.38
N PHE A 726 -13.31 1.44 -13.26
CA PHE A 726 -12.02 0.97 -13.74
C PHE A 726 -11.90 1.03 -15.27
N GLN A 727 -12.92 0.60 -16.00
CA GLN A 727 -12.96 0.69 -17.46
C GLN A 727 -12.87 2.15 -17.92
N LYS A 728 -13.62 3.07 -17.30
CA LYS A 728 -13.51 4.52 -17.57
C LYS A 728 -12.11 5.04 -17.31
N PHE A 729 -11.48 4.58 -16.25
CA PHE A 729 -10.09 4.91 -15.94
C PHE A 729 -9.13 4.41 -17.04
N LEU A 730 -9.30 3.19 -17.52
CA LEU A 730 -8.50 2.64 -18.62
C LEU A 730 -8.74 3.41 -19.93
N MET A 731 -9.99 3.66 -20.31
CA MET A 731 -10.34 4.45 -21.49
C MET A 731 -9.79 5.88 -21.41
N ALA A 732 -9.86 6.53 -20.24
CA ALA A 732 -9.30 7.87 -20.06
C ALA A 732 -7.77 7.91 -20.22
N LYS A 733 -7.09 6.79 -19.95
CA LYS A 733 -5.63 6.70 -20.03
C LYS A 733 -5.12 6.23 -21.39
N PHE A 734 -5.75 5.21 -21.96
CA PHE A 734 -5.27 4.49 -23.15
C PHE A 734 -6.13 4.75 -24.39
N GLY A 735 -7.25 5.46 -24.27
CA GLY A 735 -8.18 5.74 -25.38
C GLY A 735 -9.26 4.67 -25.53
N SER A 736 -8.89 3.39 -25.51
CA SER A 736 -9.82 2.26 -25.54
C SER A 736 -9.43 1.17 -24.52
N ILE A 737 -10.34 0.20 -24.30
CA ILE A 737 -10.03 -0.97 -23.46
C ILE A 737 -9.08 -1.92 -24.18
N ASP A 738 -9.20 -2.05 -25.50
CA ASP A 738 -8.31 -2.85 -26.35
C ASP A 738 -6.87 -2.32 -26.28
N ASP A 739 -6.68 -1.01 -26.43
CA ASP A 739 -5.36 -0.39 -26.28
C ASP A 739 -4.81 -0.55 -24.86
N ALA A 740 -5.67 -0.43 -23.84
CA ALA A 740 -5.26 -0.69 -22.46
C ALA A 740 -4.82 -2.14 -22.25
N TRP A 741 -5.49 -3.09 -22.90
CA TRP A 741 -5.16 -4.51 -22.84
C TRP A 741 -3.78 -4.78 -23.41
N ASP A 742 -3.54 -4.36 -24.65
CA ASP A 742 -2.28 -4.60 -25.35
C ASP A 742 -1.11 -3.83 -24.70
N GLU A 743 -1.36 -2.60 -24.25
CA GLU A 743 -0.29 -1.74 -23.71
C GLU A 743 -0.02 -1.93 -22.22
N ALA A 744 -0.98 -2.41 -21.42
CA ALA A 744 -0.83 -2.51 -19.97
C ALA A 744 -0.90 -3.93 -19.42
N PHE A 745 -1.74 -4.80 -19.97
CA PHE A 745 -2.05 -6.09 -19.38
C PHE A 745 -1.39 -7.26 -20.11
N ASP A 746 -1.66 -7.42 -21.41
CA ASP A 746 -1.24 -8.55 -22.25
C ASP A 746 0.04 -8.23 -23.04
N LEU A 747 1.09 -7.83 -22.32
CA LEU A 747 2.35 -7.38 -22.94
C LEU A 747 3.07 -8.48 -23.76
N ASN A 748 2.64 -9.74 -23.61
CA ASN A 748 3.17 -10.89 -24.33
C ASN A 748 2.24 -11.38 -25.44
N GLY A 749 1.07 -10.75 -25.63
CA GLY A 749 0.12 -11.04 -26.71
C GLY A 749 -0.46 -12.46 -26.66
N LEU A 750 -0.70 -12.99 -25.46
CA LEU A 750 -1.27 -14.33 -25.28
C LEU A 750 -2.80 -14.34 -25.29
N GLY A 751 -3.45 -13.18 -25.33
CA GLY A 751 -4.90 -13.00 -25.26
C GLY A 751 -5.48 -13.21 -23.86
N VAL A 752 -4.64 -13.55 -22.87
CA VAL A 752 -5.02 -13.83 -21.48
C VAL A 752 -3.95 -13.35 -20.52
N VAL A 753 -4.35 -12.90 -19.33
CA VAL A 753 -3.43 -12.48 -18.27
C VAL A 753 -3.76 -13.16 -16.95
N ASN A 754 -2.75 -13.64 -16.22
CA ASN A 754 -2.91 -14.11 -14.85
C ASN A 754 -2.98 -12.91 -13.87
N PHE A 755 -3.28 -13.15 -12.59
CA PHE A 755 -3.41 -12.06 -11.63
C PHE A 755 -2.13 -11.26 -11.46
N THR A 756 -0.96 -11.90 -11.55
CA THR A 756 0.32 -11.20 -11.42
C THR A 756 0.50 -10.20 -12.57
N GLN A 757 0.27 -10.64 -13.81
CA GLN A 757 0.27 -9.78 -14.99
C GLN A 757 -0.80 -8.70 -14.89
N PHE A 758 -2.00 -9.03 -14.43
CA PHE A 758 -3.08 -8.06 -14.22
C PHE A 758 -2.75 -7.01 -13.15
N SER A 759 -2.19 -7.43 -12.02
CA SER A 759 -1.78 -6.55 -10.93
C SER A 759 -0.63 -5.64 -11.35
N VAL A 760 0.34 -6.18 -12.09
CA VAL A 760 1.40 -5.39 -12.74
C VAL A 760 0.80 -4.43 -13.77
N GLY A 761 -0.16 -4.87 -14.57
CA GLY A 761 -0.86 -4.05 -15.54
C GLY A 761 -1.69 -2.94 -14.90
N CYS A 762 -2.36 -3.21 -13.78
CA CYS A 762 -3.04 -2.19 -12.97
C CYS A 762 -2.05 -1.15 -12.45
N LYS A 763 -0.89 -1.58 -11.93
CA LYS A 763 0.17 -0.67 -11.49
C LYS A 763 0.75 0.15 -12.64
N LYS A 764 0.97 -0.47 -13.80
CA LYS A 764 1.45 0.19 -15.04
C LYS A 764 0.40 1.18 -15.58
N ALA A 765 -0.86 0.82 -15.51
CA ALA A 765 -2.00 1.69 -15.77
C ALA A 765 -2.08 2.82 -14.73
N GLY A 766 -1.44 2.73 -13.56
CA GLY A 766 -1.50 3.73 -12.50
C GLY A 766 -2.79 3.64 -11.69
N TYR A 767 -3.46 2.48 -11.73
CA TYR A 767 -4.64 2.21 -10.93
C TYR A 767 -4.23 2.07 -9.48
N VAL A 768 -4.79 2.92 -8.63
CA VAL A 768 -4.49 2.98 -7.18
C VAL A 768 -5.50 2.22 -6.33
N GLY A 769 -6.50 1.59 -6.95
CA GLY A 769 -7.50 0.79 -6.27
C GLY A 769 -6.99 -0.61 -5.90
N ASN A 770 -7.84 -1.38 -5.21
CA ASN A 770 -7.48 -2.73 -4.78
C ASN A 770 -7.58 -3.69 -5.98
N ALA A 771 -6.44 -3.97 -6.61
CA ALA A 771 -6.33 -4.86 -7.77
C ALA A 771 -6.89 -6.27 -7.48
N THR A 772 -6.77 -6.77 -6.24
CA THR A 772 -7.33 -8.07 -5.85
C THR A 772 -8.86 -8.07 -5.87
N ARG A 773 -9.49 -7.00 -5.36
CA ARG A 773 -10.95 -6.85 -5.42
C ARG A 773 -11.44 -6.64 -6.85
N LEU A 774 -10.70 -5.86 -7.62
CA LEU A 774 -11.03 -5.60 -9.02
C LEU A 774 -10.89 -6.86 -9.87
N TRP A 775 -9.83 -7.65 -9.66
CA TRP A 775 -9.67 -8.96 -10.25
C TRP A 775 -10.86 -9.86 -9.92
N ALA A 776 -11.24 -9.96 -8.64
CA ALA A 776 -12.39 -10.76 -8.23
C ALA A 776 -13.71 -10.27 -8.86
N ALA A 777 -13.85 -8.97 -9.11
CA ALA A 777 -15.03 -8.37 -9.74
C ALA A 777 -15.11 -8.63 -11.26
N ILE A 778 -13.96 -8.65 -11.95
CA ILE A 778 -13.88 -8.92 -13.40
C ILE A 778 -13.92 -10.43 -13.69
N ASN A 779 -13.29 -11.22 -12.83
CA ASN A 779 -13.13 -12.66 -12.95
C ASN A 779 -14.30 -13.40 -12.30
N ASP A 780 -15.49 -13.21 -12.89
CA ASP A 780 -16.76 -13.73 -12.38
C ASP A 780 -16.90 -15.26 -12.48
N ASP A 781 -16.14 -15.89 -13.37
CA ASP A 781 -16.03 -17.35 -13.49
C ASP A 781 -14.98 -17.96 -12.54
N HIS A 782 -14.29 -17.11 -11.77
CA HIS A 782 -13.20 -17.51 -10.88
C HIS A 782 -12.14 -18.36 -11.62
N GLY A 783 -11.75 -17.93 -12.81
CA GLY A 783 -10.63 -18.48 -13.57
C GLY A 783 -9.27 -18.12 -12.96
N ASP A 784 -8.20 -18.78 -13.43
CA ASP A 784 -6.83 -18.42 -13.04
C ASP A 784 -6.26 -17.27 -13.92
N VAL A 785 -6.96 -16.95 -15.01
CA VAL A 785 -6.65 -15.90 -15.97
C VAL A 785 -7.91 -15.11 -16.27
N ILE A 786 -7.76 -13.88 -16.76
CA ILE A 786 -8.83 -13.14 -17.44
C ILE A 786 -8.44 -12.88 -18.89
N CYS A 787 -9.43 -12.71 -19.78
CA CYS A 787 -9.22 -12.27 -21.16
C CYS A 787 -9.74 -10.84 -21.39
N LEU A 788 -9.45 -10.29 -22.58
CA LEU A 788 -9.94 -8.98 -23.01
C LEU A 788 -11.46 -8.89 -22.93
N ASP A 789 -12.19 -9.92 -23.35
CA ASP A 789 -13.66 -9.92 -23.32
C ASP A 789 -14.22 -9.78 -21.89
N GLN A 790 -13.54 -10.38 -20.89
CA GLN A 790 -13.93 -10.22 -19.48
C GLN A 790 -13.65 -8.80 -18.99
N LEU A 791 -12.50 -8.22 -19.36
CA LEU A 791 -12.17 -6.85 -19.00
C LEU A 791 -13.04 -5.81 -19.70
N ALA A 792 -13.39 -6.03 -20.98
CA ALA A 792 -14.16 -5.13 -21.83
C ALA A 792 -15.68 -5.31 -21.71
N ARG A 793 -16.13 -6.30 -20.94
CA ARG A 793 -17.55 -6.61 -20.78
C ARG A 793 -18.32 -5.35 -20.35
N ASN A 794 -19.36 -5.01 -21.11
CA ASN A 794 -20.10 -3.78 -20.88
C ASN A 794 -21.12 -3.98 -19.76
N TYR A 795 -20.76 -3.58 -18.54
CA TYR A 795 -21.58 -3.79 -17.34
C TYR A 795 -22.79 -2.84 -17.21
N LEU A 796 -23.01 -1.94 -18.20
CA LEU A 796 -24.08 -0.94 -18.23
C LEU A 796 -25.30 -1.33 -19.08
N GLU A 797 -25.24 -2.42 -19.84
CA GLU A 797 -26.42 -2.93 -20.55
C GLU A 797 -27.13 -4.01 -19.70
N PRO A 798 -28.46 -3.97 -19.55
CA PRO A 798 -29.17 -5.11 -18.99
C PRO A 798 -28.97 -6.31 -19.91
N GLU A 799 -28.67 -7.47 -19.32
CA GLU A 799 -28.74 -8.75 -20.02
C GLU A 799 -30.04 -8.79 -20.85
N PRO A 800 -29.98 -9.17 -22.13
CA PRO A 800 -31.19 -9.50 -22.86
C PRO A 800 -31.89 -10.58 -22.05
N SER A 801 -33.01 -10.23 -21.41
CA SER A 801 -33.90 -11.19 -20.80
C SER A 801 -34.10 -12.31 -21.81
N ASP A 802 -33.86 -13.55 -21.40
CA ASP A 802 -34.24 -14.76 -22.13
C ASP A 802 -35.62 -14.52 -22.77
N GLN A 803 -35.61 -14.12 -24.05
CA GLN A 803 -36.79 -14.23 -24.87
C GLN A 803 -36.92 -15.72 -25.05
N LEU A 804 -37.76 -16.30 -24.19
CA LEU A 804 -38.58 -17.44 -24.51
C LEU A 804 -38.92 -17.36 -26.00
N ASP A 805 -38.20 -18.15 -26.78
CA ASP A 805 -38.47 -18.37 -28.18
C ASP A 805 -39.80 -19.13 -28.22
N ILE A 806 -40.90 -18.36 -28.19
CA ILE A 806 -42.24 -18.89 -28.39
C ILE A 806 -42.25 -19.34 -29.85
N GLY A 807 -42.12 -20.65 -30.01
CA GLY A 807 -41.96 -21.34 -31.27
C GLY A 807 -42.81 -20.76 -32.40
N ARG A 808 -42.14 -20.32 -33.45
CA ARG A 808 -42.69 -20.44 -34.80
C ARG A 808 -42.36 -21.82 -35.31
N ASN A 809 -43.35 -22.70 -35.18
CA ASN A 809 -43.48 -23.93 -35.94
C ASN A 809 -43.22 -23.62 -37.42
N GLY A 810 -42.15 -24.20 -37.94
CA GLY A 810 -41.79 -24.25 -39.34
C GLY A 810 -41.08 -25.56 -39.62
N GLU A 811 -41.70 -26.68 -39.21
CA GLU A 811 -41.39 -27.97 -39.81
C GLU A 811 -41.97 -27.94 -41.23
N ASP A 812 -41.09 -27.81 -42.23
CA ASP A 812 -41.36 -28.38 -43.54
C ASP A 812 -40.65 -29.75 -43.64
N PRO A 813 -41.33 -30.76 -44.23
CA PRO A 813 -41.10 -32.17 -43.91
C PRO A 813 -40.03 -32.82 -44.81
N PRO A 814 -39.51 -34.01 -44.45
CA PRO A 814 -38.53 -34.70 -45.26
C PRO A 814 -39.22 -35.30 -46.50
N ALA A 815 -38.73 -34.94 -47.69
CA ALA A 815 -39.10 -35.60 -48.93
C ALA A 815 -38.09 -36.71 -49.26
N LEU A 816 -38.61 -37.92 -49.50
CA LEU A 816 -38.11 -39.08 -50.29
C LEU A 816 -38.76 -40.34 -49.68
N GLU A 817 -39.54 -41.21 -50.35
CA GLU A 817 -39.65 -41.62 -51.76
C GLU A 817 -41.02 -42.30 -52.03
N ASN A 818 -41.47 -42.19 -53.28
CA ASN A 818 -42.10 -43.19 -54.15
C ASN A 818 -43.07 -44.27 -53.59
N GLY A 819 -44.22 -44.41 -54.28
CA GLY A 819 -44.76 -45.73 -54.59
C GLY A 819 -46.29 -45.83 -54.63
N ALA A 820 -46.85 -45.84 -55.84
CA ALA A 820 -48.21 -46.26 -56.11
C ALA A 820 -48.42 -47.75 -55.73
N GLY A 821 -49.59 -48.07 -55.19
CA GLY A 821 -50.03 -49.44 -54.87
C GLY A 821 -51.16 -49.46 -53.86
#